data_AF-A0A378L0Q7-F1
#
_entry.id   AF-A0A378L0Q7-F1
#
_cell.length_a   1.000
_cell.length_b   1.000
_cell.length_c   1.000
_cell.angle_alpha   90.00
_cell.angle_beta   90.00
_cell.angle_gamma   90.00
#
_symmetry.space_group_name_H-M   'P 1'
#
loop_
_entity.id
_entity.type
_entity.pdbx_description
1 polymer ?
#
loop_
_entity_poly.entity_id
_entity_poly.type
_entity_poly.pdbx_seq_one_letter_code
_entity_poly.pdbx_strand_id
1 'polypeptide(L)'
;MLVLRVIQLIQELGASGTLIPCDTRLNKSIIAQFKDRNPEDTISTADVQFLLKSYKERWISVIDTEDDYTLNCQGVNQIWICFAQELAEYTKKHLYQILIPSITNFKDFNNLTFLTETTRMENFYVGHGGKTLYRKRGFCEHLLNNGLRLSTYRDISNTKLNLVTIDELSRLKSCKQTNGEFKIGSEVFVNFWDFMNRKVFPHLLDKGEMPFELVPRLLGLVEKYYILKFSGAEYATFKKAAKDFFKLVSHGDLNNINYFYGQHISFQSRDYYLLDFLIAINMSRGYDLDNLLEALLLWLYRMHPALKSSLGVLEFVYSSLPDHQSSSSSSSQPVASSSLPYNDHLHQCYCLIVSLMTTAFEMWPFIGGTISLWDQDNYVFPEAKEIYHYFLPALTENREHDLEGNYLLVKERFFAPAPVRKGILSWISHFYSTTMWYEYVGQGRLDKLDIFWYEPELMLHALLHFKPTSPVITPYINHFLDDLVQTYAQNCSDLLKRFRVNILFTNLLKKFDPQDKASLRILLQLYDLTRARTIFLDNCVNHIGNRLIHINLNQPGRSVLFYAFVSRADNSKVTISMTGLKLVSSIIDAFKEALHSPNLSLNESSRQLMFEYLRGLGRPILTVGELEAARNSAVCLDYLGAPT
;
A
#
# COMPACT_ATOMS: atom_id res chain seq x y z
N MET A 1 5.93 -24.71 -46.65
CA MET A 1 7.25 -24.09 -46.48
C MET A 1 8.31 -25.17 -46.66
N LEU A 2 9.38 -24.88 -47.39
CA LEU A 2 10.47 -25.85 -47.65
C LEU A 2 11.50 -25.83 -46.52
N VAL A 3 12.20 -26.95 -46.34
CA VAL A 3 13.37 -27.08 -45.46
C VAL A 3 14.45 -26.06 -45.85
N LEU A 4 14.59 -25.75 -47.14
CA LEU A 4 15.50 -24.72 -47.65
C LEU A 4 15.40 -23.40 -46.89
N ARG A 5 14.19 -22.96 -46.52
CA ARG A 5 14.06 -21.69 -45.79
C ARG A 5 14.60 -21.76 -44.37
N VAL A 6 14.45 -22.92 -43.71
CA VAL A 6 15.05 -23.14 -42.38
C VAL A 6 16.57 -23.14 -42.48
N ILE A 7 17.13 -23.71 -43.55
CA ILE A 7 18.58 -23.68 -43.82
C ILE A 7 19.05 -22.23 -44.03
N GLN A 8 18.29 -21.41 -44.76
CA GLN A 8 18.62 -20.00 -44.93
C GLN A 8 18.57 -19.22 -43.61
N LEU A 9 17.59 -19.47 -42.73
CA LEU A 9 17.57 -18.90 -41.38
C LEU A 9 18.86 -19.22 -40.60
N ILE A 10 19.32 -20.48 -40.63
CA ILE A 10 20.56 -20.90 -39.98
C ILE A 10 21.76 -20.09 -40.51
N GLN A 11 21.83 -19.92 -41.83
CA GLN A 11 22.91 -19.17 -42.50
C GLN A 11 22.86 -17.69 -42.13
N GLU A 12 21.67 -17.07 -42.16
CA GLU A 12 21.46 -15.67 -41.77
C GLU A 12 21.86 -15.42 -40.30
N LEU A 13 21.45 -16.31 -39.38
CA LEU A 13 21.85 -16.24 -37.97
C LEU A 13 23.38 -16.42 -37.81
N GLY A 14 23.98 -17.36 -38.54
CA GLY A 14 25.44 -17.57 -38.53
C GLY A 14 26.23 -16.38 -39.06
N ALA A 15 25.68 -15.64 -40.03
CA ALA A 15 26.31 -14.47 -40.63
C ALA A 15 26.10 -13.17 -39.80
N SER A 16 25.12 -13.15 -38.88
CA SER A 16 24.72 -11.96 -38.12
C SER A 16 25.70 -11.50 -37.03
N GLY A 17 26.83 -12.19 -36.85
CA GLY A 17 27.87 -11.85 -35.88
C GLY A 17 27.63 -12.49 -34.50
N THR A 18 27.88 -11.75 -33.42
CA THR A 18 27.77 -12.24 -32.05
C THR A 18 26.30 -12.41 -31.64
N LEU A 19 25.84 -13.66 -31.61
CA LEU A 19 24.51 -14.01 -31.09
C LEU A 19 24.48 -13.98 -29.56
N ILE A 20 23.33 -13.57 -29.01
CA ILE A 20 23.06 -13.74 -27.57
C ILE A 20 23.04 -15.22 -27.17
N PRO A 21 23.26 -15.58 -25.90
CA PRO A 21 23.34 -16.98 -25.47
C PRO A 21 22.13 -17.83 -25.84
N CYS A 22 20.91 -17.27 -25.79
CA CYS A 22 19.71 -18.01 -26.20
C CYS A 22 19.69 -18.29 -27.70
N ASP A 23 20.06 -17.31 -28.53
CA ASP A 23 20.04 -17.47 -29.99
C ASP A 23 21.14 -18.42 -30.45
N THR A 24 22.29 -18.42 -29.78
CA THR A 24 23.34 -19.43 -30.00
C THR A 24 22.83 -20.84 -29.71
N ARG A 25 22.13 -21.02 -28.58
CA ARG A 25 21.56 -22.32 -28.20
C ARG A 25 20.48 -22.77 -29.19
N LEU A 26 19.56 -21.88 -29.54
CA LEU A 26 18.47 -22.16 -30.47
C LEU A 26 19.01 -22.47 -31.87
N ASN A 27 19.97 -21.71 -32.37
CA ASN A 27 20.60 -21.97 -33.67
C ASN A 27 21.24 -23.38 -33.71
N LYS A 28 21.97 -23.77 -32.65
CA LYS A 28 22.52 -25.14 -32.54
C LYS A 28 21.43 -26.21 -32.55
N SER A 29 20.32 -25.99 -31.84
CA SER A 29 19.19 -26.92 -31.83
C SER A 29 18.52 -27.03 -33.20
N ILE A 30 18.36 -25.92 -33.92
CA ILE A 30 17.78 -25.91 -35.28
C ILE A 30 18.73 -26.61 -36.26
N ILE A 31 20.04 -26.34 -36.21
CA ILE A 31 21.05 -27.05 -37.00
C ILE A 31 20.96 -28.55 -36.77
N ALA A 32 20.92 -29.00 -35.51
CA ALA A 32 20.85 -30.43 -35.19
C ALA A 32 19.61 -31.13 -35.79
N GLN A 33 18.48 -30.40 -35.88
CA GLN A 33 17.22 -30.94 -36.42
C GLN A 33 17.18 -30.98 -37.96
N PHE A 34 17.79 -30.00 -38.63
CA PHE A 34 17.61 -29.80 -40.08
C PHE A 34 18.86 -30.02 -40.95
N LYS A 35 20.07 -30.20 -40.38
CA LYS A 35 21.33 -30.27 -41.14
C LYS A 35 21.38 -31.37 -42.22
N ASP A 36 20.76 -32.52 -41.97
CA ASP A 36 20.83 -33.70 -42.85
C ASP A 36 19.58 -33.83 -43.74
N ARG A 37 18.68 -32.84 -43.71
CA ARG A 37 17.43 -32.87 -44.47
C ARG A 37 17.62 -32.30 -45.87
N ASN A 38 16.88 -32.87 -46.83
CA ASN A 38 16.89 -32.38 -48.20
C ASN A 38 16.24 -30.98 -48.27
N PRO A 39 16.89 -29.96 -48.84
CA PRO A 39 16.32 -28.61 -48.95
C PRO A 39 14.95 -28.55 -49.66
N GLU A 40 14.71 -29.48 -50.60
CA GLU A 40 13.46 -29.56 -51.38
C GLU A 40 12.30 -30.22 -50.60
N ASP A 41 12.57 -30.78 -49.41
CA ASP A 41 11.51 -31.36 -48.59
C ASP A 41 10.62 -30.25 -48.00
N THR A 42 9.33 -30.55 -47.86
CA THR A 42 8.42 -29.71 -47.08
C THR A 42 8.61 -29.97 -45.59
N ILE A 43 8.60 -28.91 -44.76
CA ILE A 43 8.62 -29.10 -43.31
C ILE A 43 7.37 -29.85 -42.83
N SER A 44 7.53 -30.78 -41.89
CA SER A 44 6.42 -31.53 -41.32
C SER A 44 5.70 -30.76 -40.21
N THR A 45 4.52 -31.24 -39.78
CA THR A 45 3.82 -30.70 -38.60
C THR A 45 4.69 -30.74 -37.33
N ALA A 46 5.51 -31.78 -37.17
CA ALA A 46 6.42 -31.89 -36.03
C ALA A 46 7.53 -30.83 -36.08
N ASP A 47 8.04 -30.55 -37.29
CA ASP A 47 9.03 -29.50 -37.53
C ASP A 47 8.45 -28.11 -37.23
N VAL A 48 7.19 -27.85 -37.62
CA VAL A 48 6.47 -26.62 -37.26
C VAL A 48 6.37 -26.47 -35.74
N GLN A 49 5.96 -27.52 -35.01
CA GLN A 49 5.83 -27.45 -33.55
C GLN A 49 7.18 -27.22 -32.87
N PHE A 50 8.25 -27.82 -33.40
CA PHE A 50 9.61 -27.56 -32.95
C PHE A 50 10.00 -26.08 -33.12
N LEU A 51 9.78 -25.50 -34.30
CA LEU A 51 10.09 -24.09 -34.57
C LEU A 51 9.27 -23.14 -33.69
N LEU A 52 7.96 -23.41 -33.51
CA LEU A 52 7.11 -22.64 -32.61
C LEU A 52 7.58 -22.72 -31.15
N LYS A 53 8.10 -23.88 -30.72
CA LYS A 53 8.72 -24.03 -29.41
C LYS A 53 9.99 -23.19 -29.29
N SER A 54 10.83 -23.13 -30.33
CA SER A 54 12.01 -22.26 -30.36
C SER A 54 11.64 -20.78 -30.20
N TYR A 55 10.58 -20.29 -30.86
CA TYR A 55 10.10 -18.92 -30.64
C TYR A 55 9.62 -18.68 -29.21
N LYS A 56 8.92 -19.63 -28.61
CA LYS A 56 8.50 -19.53 -27.20
C LYS A 56 9.70 -19.45 -26.25
N GLU A 57 10.71 -20.28 -26.46
CA GLU A 57 11.95 -20.27 -25.66
C GLU A 57 12.73 -18.97 -25.83
N ARG A 58 12.78 -18.44 -27.06
CA ARG A 58 13.39 -17.13 -27.33
C ARG A 58 12.65 -16.02 -26.61
N TRP A 59 11.32 -15.93 -26.75
CA TRP A 59 10.51 -14.89 -26.13
C TRP A 59 10.72 -14.80 -24.60
N ILE A 60 10.74 -15.95 -23.91
CA ILE A 60 11.02 -16.00 -22.46
C ILE A 60 12.39 -15.40 -22.11
N SER A 61 13.36 -15.51 -23.01
CA SER A 61 14.73 -15.04 -22.80
C SER A 61 14.94 -13.56 -23.18
N VAL A 62 14.12 -13.02 -24.09
CA VAL A 62 14.32 -11.67 -24.66
C VAL A 62 13.28 -10.63 -24.22
N ILE A 63 12.18 -11.05 -23.59
CA ILE A 63 11.17 -10.11 -23.06
C ILE A 63 11.83 -9.08 -22.12
N ASP A 64 11.50 -7.80 -22.30
CA ASP A 64 12.05 -6.69 -21.51
C ASP A 64 13.60 -6.56 -21.58
N THR A 65 14.22 -7.11 -22.64
CA THR A 65 15.65 -6.89 -22.98
C THR A 65 15.79 -6.07 -24.26
N GLU A 66 17.04 -5.75 -24.65
CA GLU A 66 17.29 -5.03 -25.91
C GLU A 66 16.94 -5.86 -27.16
N ASP A 67 16.70 -7.16 -26.99
CA ASP A 67 16.32 -8.12 -28.03
C ASP A 67 14.81 -8.42 -28.03
N ASP A 68 14.01 -7.67 -27.27
CA ASP A 68 12.54 -7.73 -27.31
C ASP A 68 12.01 -7.21 -28.66
N TYR A 69 11.17 -8.01 -29.34
CA TYR A 69 10.60 -7.68 -30.65
C TYR A 69 9.81 -6.37 -30.68
N THR A 70 9.21 -5.96 -29.56
CA THR A 70 8.43 -4.72 -29.43
C THR A 70 9.29 -3.50 -29.11
N LEU A 71 10.51 -3.73 -28.61
CA LEU A 71 11.46 -2.68 -28.26
C LEU A 71 12.47 -2.40 -29.37
N ASN A 72 12.88 -3.43 -30.12
CA ASN A 72 13.87 -3.35 -31.19
C ASN A 72 13.54 -4.37 -32.29
N CYS A 73 13.26 -3.90 -33.51
CA CYS A 73 13.01 -4.77 -34.66
C CYS A 73 14.24 -5.02 -35.55
N GLN A 74 15.42 -4.49 -35.19
CA GLN A 74 16.61 -4.51 -36.05
C GLN A 74 17.57 -5.68 -35.73
N GLY A 75 18.56 -5.88 -36.60
CA GLY A 75 19.63 -6.86 -36.40
C GLY A 75 19.10 -8.29 -36.38
N VAL A 76 19.50 -9.07 -35.36
CA VAL A 76 19.09 -10.47 -35.19
C VAL A 76 17.56 -10.60 -35.06
N ASN A 77 16.89 -9.62 -34.46
CA ASN A 77 15.42 -9.61 -34.39
C ASN A 77 14.77 -9.56 -35.76
N GLN A 78 15.34 -8.81 -36.72
CA GLN A 78 14.80 -8.74 -38.08
C GLN A 78 14.81 -10.11 -38.75
N ILE A 79 15.88 -10.90 -38.56
CA ILE A 79 16.01 -12.27 -39.09
C ILE A 79 14.89 -13.16 -38.54
N TRP A 80 14.70 -13.15 -37.22
CA TRP A 80 13.62 -13.89 -36.56
C TRP A 80 12.22 -13.42 -36.99
N ILE A 81 12.02 -12.12 -37.20
CA ILE A 81 10.75 -11.54 -37.66
C ILE A 81 10.44 -11.96 -39.10
N CYS A 82 11.41 -11.88 -40.01
CA CYS A 82 11.24 -12.31 -41.41
C CYS A 82 10.85 -13.79 -41.48
N PHE A 83 11.58 -14.66 -40.79
CA PHE A 83 11.24 -16.08 -40.76
C PHE A 83 9.87 -16.37 -40.13
N ALA A 84 9.48 -15.60 -39.11
CA ALA A 84 8.16 -15.74 -38.49
C ALA A 84 7.02 -15.34 -39.44
N GLN A 85 7.24 -14.39 -40.35
CA GLN A 85 6.24 -13.99 -41.35
C GLN A 85 5.95 -15.14 -42.31
N GLU A 86 6.98 -15.80 -42.81
CA GLU A 86 6.83 -16.97 -43.69
C GLU A 86 6.16 -18.15 -42.97
N LEU A 87 6.53 -18.36 -41.70
CA LEU A 87 5.89 -19.37 -40.85
C LEU A 87 4.42 -19.04 -40.53
N ALA A 88 4.06 -17.75 -40.42
CA ALA A 88 2.71 -17.28 -40.18
C ALA A 88 1.77 -17.65 -41.33
N GLU A 89 2.20 -17.41 -42.57
CA GLU A 89 1.47 -17.78 -43.78
C GLU A 89 1.22 -19.29 -43.85
N TYR A 90 2.24 -20.09 -43.52
CA TYR A 90 2.14 -21.54 -43.54
C TYR A 90 1.23 -22.10 -42.43
N THR A 91 1.29 -21.53 -41.23
CA THR A 91 0.54 -22.04 -40.06
C THR A 91 -0.84 -21.42 -39.88
N LYS A 92 -1.20 -20.43 -40.69
CA LYS A 92 -2.41 -19.60 -40.53
C LYS A 92 -2.50 -18.94 -39.14
N LYS A 93 -1.36 -18.71 -38.48
CA LYS A 93 -1.26 -17.93 -37.23
C LYS A 93 -0.91 -16.49 -37.56
N HIS A 94 -1.27 -15.56 -36.68
CA HIS A 94 -0.79 -14.19 -36.82
C HIS A 94 0.69 -14.09 -36.43
N LEU A 95 1.44 -13.22 -37.13
CA LEU A 95 2.86 -12.97 -36.88
C LEU A 95 3.17 -12.75 -35.39
N TYR A 96 2.41 -11.88 -34.73
CA TYR A 96 2.61 -11.56 -33.31
C TYR A 96 2.37 -12.77 -32.39
N GLN A 97 1.55 -13.75 -32.78
CA GLN A 97 1.33 -14.97 -32.00
C GLN A 97 2.44 -16.01 -32.19
N ILE A 98 3.22 -15.91 -33.27
CA ILE A 98 4.45 -16.70 -33.44
C ILE A 98 5.58 -16.07 -32.63
N LEU A 99 5.78 -14.75 -32.77
CA LEU A 99 6.84 -14.03 -32.07
C LEU A 99 6.61 -13.95 -30.56
N ILE A 100 5.35 -13.78 -30.14
CA ILE A 100 4.95 -13.61 -28.74
C ILE A 100 3.84 -14.63 -28.43
N PRO A 101 4.17 -15.91 -28.20
CA PRO A 101 3.17 -16.97 -28.05
C PRO A 101 2.25 -16.85 -26.84
N SER A 102 2.56 -15.95 -25.90
CA SER A 102 1.72 -15.67 -24.73
C SER A 102 0.50 -14.79 -25.03
N ILE A 103 0.44 -14.15 -26.21
CA ILE A 103 -0.65 -13.24 -26.58
C ILE A 103 -1.93 -14.00 -26.90
N THR A 104 -3.03 -13.53 -26.31
CA THR A 104 -4.35 -14.18 -26.40
C THR A 104 -5.41 -13.33 -27.09
N ASN A 105 -5.24 -12.01 -27.17
CA ASN A 105 -6.19 -11.13 -27.82
C ASN A 105 -5.91 -11.00 -29.33
N PHE A 106 -6.99 -10.80 -30.10
CA PHE A 106 -6.93 -10.53 -31.54
C PHE A 106 -7.25 -9.07 -31.89
N LYS A 107 -7.87 -8.37 -30.94
CA LYS A 107 -8.25 -6.96 -31.02
C LYS A 107 -7.55 -6.19 -29.92
N ASP A 108 -7.16 -4.95 -30.21
CA ASP A 108 -6.70 -4.01 -29.21
C ASP A 108 -7.89 -3.61 -28.32
N PHE A 109 -7.78 -3.79 -27.00
CA PHE A 109 -8.89 -3.47 -26.10
C PHE A 109 -9.13 -1.95 -25.99
N ASN A 110 -8.14 -1.10 -26.30
CA ASN A 110 -8.30 0.35 -26.17
C ASN A 110 -9.21 0.98 -27.23
N ASN A 111 -9.29 0.39 -28.43
CA ASN A 111 -10.11 0.91 -29.52
C ASN A 111 -10.83 -0.17 -30.36
N LEU A 112 -10.78 -1.44 -29.94
CA LEU A 112 -11.46 -2.60 -30.53
C LEU A 112 -11.10 -2.93 -31.99
N THR A 113 -10.03 -2.32 -32.49
CA THR A 113 -9.46 -2.57 -33.81
C THR A 113 -8.65 -3.86 -33.86
N PHE A 114 -8.46 -4.43 -35.04
CA PHE A 114 -7.70 -5.67 -35.18
C PHE A 114 -6.19 -5.41 -35.03
N LEU A 115 -5.51 -6.31 -34.31
CA LEU A 115 -4.05 -6.26 -34.20
C LEU A 115 -3.36 -6.47 -35.55
N THR A 116 -4.03 -7.10 -36.52
CA THR A 116 -3.50 -7.37 -37.87
C THR A 116 -3.41 -6.15 -38.79
N GLU A 117 -3.92 -4.98 -38.37
CA GLU A 117 -3.80 -3.74 -39.15
C GLU A 117 -2.35 -3.24 -39.31
N THR A 118 -1.41 -3.75 -38.52
CA THR A 118 0.02 -3.50 -38.67
C THR A 118 0.80 -4.77 -38.38
N THR A 119 1.85 -5.03 -39.15
CA THR A 119 2.79 -6.15 -38.94
C THR A 119 4.10 -5.69 -38.29
N ARG A 120 4.29 -4.37 -38.15
CA ARG A 120 5.48 -3.76 -37.52
C ARG A 120 5.41 -3.92 -36.00
N MET A 121 6.37 -4.64 -35.43
CA MET A 121 6.36 -5.01 -34.01
C MET A 121 6.61 -3.82 -33.08
N GLU A 122 7.35 -2.81 -33.55
CA GLU A 122 7.61 -1.55 -32.84
C GLU A 122 6.35 -0.69 -32.65
N ASN A 123 5.25 -0.99 -33.33
CA ASN A 123 3.95 -0.33 -33.14
C ASN A 123 3.15 -0.91 -31.98
N PHE A 124 3.62 -2.00 -31.38
CA PHE A 124 2.96 -2.65 -30.26
C PHE A 124 3.72 -2.44 -28.94
N TYR A 125 3.03 -2.75 -27.85
CA TYR A 125 3.64 -3.03 -26.56
C TYR A 125 2.86 -4.15 -25.87
N VAL A 126 3.56 -4.95 -25.08
CA VAL A 126 2.94 -6.00 -24.28
C VAL A 126 2.41 -5.40 -22.99
N GLY A 127 1.14 -5.66 -22.68
CA GLY A 127 0.50 -5.12 -21.49
C GLY A 127 0.76 -5.91 -20.21
N HIS A 128 0.08 -5.50 -19.15
CA HIS A 128 0.16 -6.15 -17.84
C HIS A 128 -0.11 -7.66 -17.92
N GLY A 129 0.71 -8.46 -17.24
CA GLY A 129 0.60 -9.91 -17.21
C GLY A 129 1.10 -10.65 -18.46
N GLY A 130 1.56 -9.94 -19.50
CA GLY A 130 2.24 -10.57 -20.64
C GLY A 130 1.34 -11.30 -21.65
N LYS A 131 0.01 -11.16 -21.53
CA LYS A 131 -0.99 -11.91 -22.31
C LYS A 131 -1.78 -11.07 -23.31
N THR A 132 -1.70 -9.75 -23.20
CA THR A 132 -2.44 -8.82 -24.03
C THR A 132 -1.46 -7.93 -24.77
N LEU A 133 -1.67 -7.79 -26.08
CA LEU A 133 -0.91 -6.91 -26.95
C LEU A 133 -1.74 -5.68 -27.28
N TYR A 134 -1.13 -4.51 -27.20
CA TYR A 134 -1.78 -3.22 -27.48
C TYR A 134 -1.03 -2.50 -28.60
N ARG A 135 -1.76 -1.74 -29.41
CA ARG A 135 -1.19 -0.86 -30.43
C ARG A 135 -0.95 0.50 -29.80
N LYS A 136 0.21 1.10 -30.04
CA LYS A 136 0.52 2.46 -29.61
C LYS A 136 -0.48 3.47 -30.15
N ARG A 137 -0.93 3.29 -31.40
CA ARG A 137 -2.01 4.08 -31.99
C ARG A 137 -3.33 3.94 -31.23
N GLY A 138 -3.75 2.72 -30.91
CA GLY A 138 -5.00 2.50 -30.18
C GLY A 138 -4.94 3.06 -28.76
N PHE A 139 -3.78 2.97 -28.11
CA PHE A 139 -3.54 3.61 -26.83
C PHE A 139 -3.56 5.14 -26.92
N CYS A 140 -2.98 5.74 -27.96
CA CYS A 140 -3.07 7.19 -28.22
C CYS A 140 -4.52 7.66 -28.37
N GLU A 141 -5.29 7.01 -29.25
CA GLU A 141 -6.71 7.32 -29.48
C GLU A 141 -7.52 7.19 -28.18
N HIS A 142 -7.25 6.16 -27.39
CA HIS A 142 -7.87 5.98 -26.07
C HIS A 142 -7.56 7.12 -25.12
N LEU A 143 -6.29 7.54 -25.00
CA LEU A 143 -5.91 8.64 -24.11
C LEU A 143 -6.60 9.94 -24.54
N LEU A 144 -6.64 10.25 -25.84
CA LEU A 144 -7.35 11.42 -26.36
C LEU A 144 -8.85 11.39 -26.01
N ASN A 145 -9.49 10.23 -26.15
CA ASN A 145 -10.92 10.07 -25.87
C ASN A 145 -11.26 10.08 -24.37
N ASN A 146 -10.29 9.84 -23.49
CA ASN A 146 -10.47 9.77 -22.05
C ASN A 146 -9.88 10.99 -21.31
N GLY A 147 -9.79 12.13 -22.00
CA GLY A 147 -9.31 13.38 -21.41
C GLY A 147 -7.86 13.31 -20.95
N LEU A 148 -7.02 12.61 -21.71
CA LEU A 148 -5.58 12.40 -21.46
C LEU A 148 -5.25 11.71 -20.14
N ARG A 149 -6.25 11.09 -19.50
CA ARG A 149 -6.03 10.31 -18.30
C ARG A 149 -5.25 9.04 -18.62
N LEU A 150 -4.08 8.90 -18.02
CA LEU A 150 -3.22 7.72 -18.16
C LEU A 150 -3.93 6.45 -17.67
N SER A 151 -4.54 5.72 -18.60
CA SER A 151 -5.42 4.60 -18.31
C SER A 151 -5.56 3.69 -19.53
N THR A 152 -6.05 2.46 -19.35
CA THR A 152 -6.22 1.48 -20.42
C THR A 152 -7.36 0.50 -20.09
N TYR A 153 -7.95 -0.11 -21.10
CA TYR A 153 -8.83 -1.27 -20.91
C TYR A 153 -8.02 -2.56 -20.81
N ARG A 154 -8.51 -3.51 -20.01
CA ARG A 154 -7.84 -4.81 -19.77
C ARG A 154 -8.57 -5.99 -20.38
N ASP A 155 -9.81 -5.78 -20.79
CA ASP A 155 -10.67 -6.77 -21.40
C ASP A 155 -11.49 -6.12 -22.52
N ILE A 156 -12.17 -6.95 -23.31
CA ILE A 156 -12.98 -6.51 -24.45
C ILE A 156 -14.30 -5.82 -24.05
N SER A 157 -14.69 -5.90 -22.77
CA SER A 157 -15.94 -5.29 -22.31
C SER A 157 -15.84 -3.76 -22.29
N ASN A 158 -14.61 -3.23 -22.17
CA ASN A 158 -14.32 -1.81 -22.07
C ASN A 158 -15.14 -1.10 -20.98
N THR A 159 -15.50 -1.82 -19.92
CA THR A 159 -16.36 -1.29 -18.84
C THR A 159 -15.58 -0.57 -17.76
N LYS A 160 -14.36 -1.02 -17.46
CA LYS A 160 -13.53 -0.48 -16.38
C LYS A 160 -12.19 0.02 -16.89
N LEU A 161 -11.90 1.27 -16.56
CA LEU A 161 -10.59 1.89 -16.80
C LEU A 161 -9.61 1.43 -15.74
N ASN A 162 -8.44 0.99 -16.20
CA ASN A 162 -7.37 0.47 -15.35
C ASN A 162 -6.12 1.33 -15.49
N LEU A 163 -5.30 1.33 -14.45
CA LEU A 163 -4.01 2.02 -14.44
C LEU A 163 -3.06 1.40 -15.46
N VAL A 164 -2.26 2.23 -16.13
CA VAL A 164 -1.09 1.80 -16.92
C VAL A 164 0.07 1.52 -15.96
N THR A 165 0.54 0.28 -15.92
CA THR A 165 1.53 -0.14 -14.91
C THR A 165 2.94 0.34 -15.24
N ILE A 166 3.82 0.42 -14.24
CA ILE A 166 5.23 0.77 -14.44
C ILE A 166 5.91 -0.12 -15.49
N ASP A 167 5.62 -1.42 -15.54
CA ASP A 167 6.15 -2.32 -16.58
C ASP A 167 5.78 -1.87 -18.01
N GLU A 168 4.54 -1.42 -18.21
CA GLU A 168 4.07 -0.96 -19.51
C GLU A 168 4.72 0.38 -19.88
N LEU A 169 4.85 1.28 -18.91
CA LEU A 169 5.54 2.55 -19.10
C LEU A 169 7.04 2.33 -19.40
N SER A 170 7.70 1.40 -18.72
CA SER A 170 9.09 1.01 -19.00
C SER A 170 9.25 0.50 -20.43
N ARG A 171 8.34 -0.37 -20.90
CA ARG A 171 8.36 -0.87 -22.30
C ARG A 171 8.15 0.26 -23.30
N LEU A 172 7.18 1.13 -23.04
CA LEU A 172 6.90 2.29 -23.90
C LEU A 172 8.10 3.25 -23.98
N LYS A 173 8.78 3.51 -22.85
CA LYS A 173 9.99 4.35 -22.77
C LYS A 173 11.19 3.71 -23.47
N SER A 174 11.33 2.38 -23.39
CA SER A 174 12.51 1.64 -23.89
C SER A 174 12.47 1.34 -25.39
N CYS A 175 11.37 1.65 -26.09
CA CYS A 175 11.23 1.31 -27.49
C CYS A 175 12.18 2.16 -28.37
N LYS A 176 13.16 1.51 -29.00
CA LYS A 176 14.11 2.11 -29.95
C LYS A 176 13.39 2.26 -31.29
N GLN A 177 12.91 3.46 -31.59
CA GLN A 177 12.28 3.74 -32.89
C GLN A 177 13.32 4.01 -33.98
N THR A 178 13.11 3.44 -35.16
CA THR A 178 13.96 3.66 -36.34
C THR A 178 13.49 4.81 -37.24
N ASN A 179 12.20 5.19 -37.20
CA ASN A 179 11.59 6.37 -37.85
C ASN A 179 10.16 6.53 -37.32
N GLY A 180 9.95 7.35 -36.30
CA GLY A 180 8.73 7.31 -35.49
C GLY A 180 8.04 8.65 -35.23
N GLU A 181 8.34 9.66 -36.05
CA GLU A 181 7.59 10.91 -36.02
C GLU A 181 6.14 10.68 -36.45
N PHE A 182 5.20 11.24 -35.68
CA PHE A 182 3.78 11.22 -36.03
C PHE A 182 3.09 12.50 -35.58
N LYS A 183 1.91 12.75 -36.16
CA LYS A 183 1.14 13.96 -35.91
C LYS A 183 -0.21 13.66 -35.27
N ILE A 184 -0.62 14.53 -34.34
CA ILE A 184 -1.98 14.58 -33.79
C ILE A 184 -2.47 16.00 -33.97
N GLY A 185 -3.48 16.19 -34.82
CA GLY A 185 -3.89 17.53 -35.24
C GLY A 185 -2.71 18.27 -35.91
N SER A 186 -2.35 19.44 -35.38
CA SER A 186 -1.23 20.25 -35.86
C SER A 186 0.11 19.94 -35.21
N GLU A 187 0.14 19.13 -34.14
CA GLU A 187 1.36 18.89 -33.36
C GLU A 187 2.13 17.67 -33.87
N VAL A 188 3.47 17.78 -33.87
CA VAL A 188 4.40 16.73 -34.29
C VAL A 188 5.13 16.21 -33.06
N PHE A 189 5.19 14.88 -32.93
CA PHE A 189 5.90 14.18 -31.86
C PHE A 189 7.02 13.34 -32.44
N VAL A 190 8.19 13.39 -31.80
CA VAL A 190 9.40 12.65 -32.27
C VAL A 190 9.20 11.14 -32.18
N ASN A 191 8.55 10.72 -31.10
CA ASN A 191 8.24 9.33 -30.82
C ASN A 191 7.04 9.23 -29.87
N PHE A 192 6.60 8.01 -29.56
CA PHE A 192 5.47 7.80 -28.67
C PHE A 192 5.71 8.34 -27.26
N TRP A 193 6.94 8.24 -26.74
CA TRP A 193 7.28 8.76 -25.41
C TRP A 193 7.27 10.30 -25.37
N ASP A 194 7.65 10.96 -26.47
CA ASP A 194 7.52 12.42 -26.63
C ASP A 194 6.06 12.86 -26.56
N PHE A 195 5.15 12.12 -27.19
CA PHE A 195 3.70 12.32 -27.02
C PHE A 195 3.27 12.17 -25.56
N MET A 196 3.72 11.12 -24.87
CA MET A 196 3.39 10.93 -23.46
C MET A 196 3.88 12.12 -22.61
N ASN A 197 5.14 12.53 -22.78
CA ASN A 197 5.74 13.64 -22.02
C ASN A 197 5.08 14.99 -22.27
N ARG A 198 4.75 15.31 -23.53
CA ARG A 198 4.26 16.64 -23.92
C ARG A 198 2.75 16.79 -23.85
N LYS A 199 2.00 15.69 -24.03
CA LYS A 199 0.52 15.72 -24.06
C LYS A 199 -0.15 14.99 -22.93
N VAL A 200 0.43 13.92 -22.37
CA VAL A 200 -0.28 13.08 -21.40
C VAL A 200 0.14 13.43 -19.98
N PHE A 201 1.44 13.45 -19.72
CA PHE A 201 2.00 13.68 -18.38
C PHE A 201 1.65 15.02 -17.74
N PRO A 202 1.48 16.14 -18.50
CA PRO A 202 1.01 17.40 -17.91
C PRO A 202 -0.37 17.29 -17.25
N HIS A 203 -1.20 16.33 -17.64
CA HIS A 203 -2.55 16.12 -17.11
C HIS A 203 -2.60 15.10 -15.96
N LEU A 204 -1.45 14.57 -15.51
CA LEU A 204 -1.41 13.60 -14.41
C LEU A 204 -1.89 14.18 -13.09
N LEU A 205 -1.73 15.49 -12.89
CA LEU A 205 -2.13 16.20 -11.68
C LEU A 205 -3.55 16.78 -11.73
N ASP A 206 -4.26 16.66 -12.86
CA ASP A 206 -5.58 17.27 -13.06
C ASP A 206 -6.66 16.70 -12.11
N LYS A 207 -6.50 15.43 -11.71
CA LYS A 207 -7.48 14.68 -10.90
C LYS A 207 -6.78 13.81 -9.88
N GLY A 208 -7.45 13.61 -8.74
CA GLY A 208 -6.99 12.75 -7.65
C GLY A 208 -6.27 13.55 -6.56
N GLU A 209 -5.80 12.82 -5.55
CA GLU A 209 -5.02 13.36 -4.44
C GLU A 209 -3.80 12.47 -4.15
N MET A 210 -2.87 12.98 -3.36
CA MET A 210 -1.67 12.23 -2.97
C MET A 210 -2.07 10.96 -2.19
N PRO A 211 -1.73 9.75 -2.67
CA PRO A 211 -1.95 8.52 -1.93
C PRO A 211 -0.88 8.37 -0.84
N PHE A 212 -1.09 9.02 0.31
CA PHE A 212 -0.12 9.05 1.41
C PHE A 212 0.27 7.65 1.91
N GLU A 213 -0.56 6.63 1.72
CA GLU A 213 -0.22 5.24 2.07
C GLU A 213 0.95 4.68 1.27
N LEU A 214 1.24 5.22 0.07
CA LEU A 214 2.35 4.80 -0.76
C LEU A 214 3.67 5.47 -0.40
N VAL A 215 3.63 6.64 0.25
CA VAL A 215 4.81 7.47 0.49
C VAL A 215 5.78 6.84 1.52
N PRO A 216 5.33 6.34 2.69
CA PRO A 216 6.19 5.57 3.60
C PRO A 216 6.72 4.28 2.97
N ARG A 217 5.95 3.65 2.07
CA ARG A 217 6.36 2.44 1.36
C ARG A 217 7.45 2.72 0.34
N LEU A 218 7.38 3.87 -0.32
CA LEU A 218 8.43 4.33 -1.23
C LEU A 218 9.71 4.62 -0.45
N LEU A 219 9.64 5.31 0.70
CA LEU A 219 10.79 5.51 1.58
C LEU A 219 11.43 4.16 1.98
N GLY A 220 10.63 3.20 2.44
CA GLY A 220 11.12 1.87 2.80
C GLY A 220 11.75 1.11 1.63
N LEU A 221 11.27 1.31 0.39
CA LEU A 221 11.91 0.76 -0.80
C LEU A 221 13.30 1.38 -1.03
N VAL A 222 13.44 2.69 -0.86
CA VAL A 222 14.74 3.38 -0.96
C VAL A 222 15.70 2.89 0.12
N GLU A 223 15.29 2.86 1.39
CA GLU A 223 16.12 2.34 2.48
C GLU A 223 16.56 0.90 2.21
N LYS A 224 15.65 0.06 1.70
CA LYS A 224 15.96 -1.33 1.36
C LYS A 224 16.99 -1.46 0.24
N TYR A 225 17.02 -0.55 -0.74
CA TYR A 225 18.08 -0.50 -1.75
C TYR A 225 19.45 -0.36 -1.07
N TYR A 226 19.61 0.61 -0.19
CA TYR A 226 20.89 0.88 0.48
C TYR A 226 21.28 -0.24 1.44
N ILE A 227 20.34 -0.76 2.24
CA ILE A 227 20.61 -1.90 3.13
C ILE A 227 21.16 -3.09 2.32
N LEU A 228 20.49 -3.45 1.23
CA LEU A 228 20.90 -4.58 0.40
C LEU A 228 22.24 -4.32 -0.30
N LYS A 229 22.45 -3.10 -0.82
CA LYS A 229 23.71 -2.68 -1.42
C LYS A 229 24.89 -2.80 -0.45
N PHE A 230 24.76 -2.24 0.76
CA PHE A 230 25.83 -2.27 1.76
C PHE A 230 26.09 -3.67 2.34
N SER A 231 25.07 -4.53 2.38
CA SER A 231 25.23 -5.93 2.79
C SER A 231 25.82 -6.84 1.70
N GLY A 232 26.04 -6.33 0.48
CA GLY A 232 26.51 -7.14 -0.65
C GLY A 232 25.48 -8.16 -1.17
N ALA A 233 24.20 -7.97 -0.89
CA ALA A 233 23.14 -8.88 -1.29
C ALA A 233 22.85 -8.84 -2.80
N GLU A 234 22.41 -9.95 -3.38
CA GLU A 234 22.05 -10.02 -4.80
C GLU A 234 20.97 -9.01 -5.17
N TYR A 235 21.19 -8.29 -6.28
CA TYR A 235 20.28 -7.25 -6.77
C TYR A 235 18.87 -7.76 -7.07
N ALA A 236 18.73 -9.05 -7.41
CA ALA A 236 17.44 -9.71 -7.61
C ALA A 236 16.51 -9.58 -6.39
N THR A 237 17.07 -9.51 -5.18
CA THR A 237 16.32 -9.31 -3.93
C THR A 237 15.68 -7.94 -3.88
N PHE A 238 16.42 -6.89 -4.25
CA PHE A 238 15.88 -5.54 -4.38
C PHE A 238 14.83 -5.48 -5.49
N LYS A 239 15.09 -6.13 -6.64
CA LYS A 239 14.14 -6.16 -7.75
C LYS A 239 12.81 -6.77 -7.38
N LYS A 240 12.81 -7.83 -6.55
CA LYS A 240 11.60 -8.42 -6.01
C LYS A 240 10.82 -7.41 -5.14
N ALA A 241 11.52 -6.71 -4.23
CA ALA A 241 10.89 -5.69 -3.39
C ALA A 241 10.29 -4.53 -4.21
N ALA A 242 10.96 -4.10 -5.28
CA ALA A 242 10.43 -3.08 -6.19
C ALA A 242 9.17 -3.58 -6.92
N LYS A 243 9.15 -4.83 -7.39
CA LYS A 243 7.95 -5.44 -8.00
C LYS A 243 6.77 -5.53 -7.03
N ASP A 244 7.03 -5.88 -5.77
CA ASP A 244 6.00 -5.92 -4.73
C ASP A 244 5.41 -4.51 -4.49
N PHE A 245 6.27 -3.48 -4.48
CA PHE A 245 5.82 -2.09 -4.42
C PHE A 245 5.00 -1.68 -5.65
N PHE A 246 5.44 -2.01 -6.88
CA PHE A 246 4.67 -1.69 -8.09
C PHE A 246 3.33 -2.41 -8.15
N LYS A 247 3.26 -3.64 -7.61
CA LYS A 247 2.00 -4.34 -7.42
C LYS A 247 1.11 -3.58 -6.43
N LEU A 248 1.63 -3.07 -5.33
CA LEU A 248 0.86 -2.24 -4.41
C LEU A 248 0.29 -1.00 -5.11
N VAL A 249 1.11 -0.30 -5.90
CA VAL A 249 0.72 0.86 -6.72
C VAL A 249 -0.41 0.52 -7.69
N SER A 250 -0.36 -0.64 -8.35
CA SER A 250 -1.39 -1.03 -9.34
C SER A 250 -2.77 -1.33 -8.76
N HIS A 251 -2.89 -1.49 -7.44
CA HIS A 251 -4.16 -1.66 -6.73
C HIS A 251 -4.69 -0.34 -6.13
N GLY A 252 -4.05 0.80 -6.40
CA GLY A 252 -4.55 2.12 -5.98
C GLY A 252 -5.69 2.64 -6.85
N ASP A 253 -6.34 3.71 -6.39
CA ASP A 253 -7.31 4.44 -7.21
C ASP A 253 -6.63 5.05 -8.44
N LEU A 254 -7.28 4.93 -9.60
CA LEU A 254 -6.70 5.35 -10.88
C LEU A 254 -6.26 6.82 -10.88
N ASN A 255 -7.08 7.73 -10.34
CA ASN A 255 -6.76 9.15 -10.36
C ASN A 255 -5.66 9.46 -9.34
N ASN A 256 -5.73 8.89 -8.13
CA ASN A 256 -4.70 9.11 -7.11
C ASN A 256 -3.33 8.56 -7.54
N ILE A 257 -3.28 7.44 -8.26
CA ILE A 257 -2.01 6.92 -8.78
C ILE A 257 -1.49 7.75 -9.96
N ASN A 258 -2.36 8.27 -10.82
CA ASN A 258 -1.93 9.23 -11.84
C ASN A 258 -1.36 10.50 -11.19
N TYR A 259 -2.03 11.02 -10.15
CA TYR A 259 -1.53 12.15 -9.35
C TYR A 259 -0.16 11.85 -8.73
N PHE A 260 0.04 10.64 -8.19
CA PHE A 260 1.31 10.17 -7.67
C PHE A 260 2.40 10.11 -8.75
N TYR A 261 2.10 9.54 -9.92
CA TYR A 261 3.03 9.50 -11.05
C TYR A 261 3.42 10.90 -11.54
N GLY A 262 2.49 11.85 -11.49
CA GLY A 262 2.68 13.23 -11.93
C GLY A 262 3.48 14.13 -10.99
N GLN A 263 3.88 13.65 -9.81
CA GLN A 263 4.63 14.49 -8.87
C GLN A 263 5.98 14.90 -9.44
N HIS A 264 6.33 16.18 -9.30
CA HIS A 264 7.58 16.72 -9.82
C HIS A 264 8.73 16.56 -8.82
N ILE A 265 9.88 16.11 -9.33
CA ILE A 265 11.11 15.94 -8.58
C ILE A 265 12.24 16.60 -9.36
N SER A 266 12.86 17.62 -8.75
CA SER A 266 14.02 18.29 -9.33
C SER A 266 15.27 17.43 -9.16
N PHE A 267 15.92 17.09 -10.27
CA PHE A 267 17.14 16.29 -10.32
C PHE A 267 18.04 16.79 -11.45
N GLN A 268 19.33 17.02 -11.15
CA GLN A 268 20.31 17.52 -12.14
C GLN A 268 19.83 18.77 -12.92
N SER A 269 19.26 19.74 -12.20
CA SER A 269 18.74 21.00 -12.77
C SER A 269 17.61 20.83 -13.80
N ARG A 270 16.92 19.69 -13.77
CA ARG A 270 15.70 19.43 -14.56
C ARG A 270 14.62 18.87 -13.65
N ASP A 271 13.36 19.13 -14.00
CA ASP A 271 12.23 18.53 -13.32
C ASP A 271 11.83 17.25 -14.05
N TYR A 272 11.71 16.17 -13.27
CA TYR A 272 11.27 14.87 -13.72
C TYR A 272 9.97 14.52 -13.00
N TYR A 273 9.17 13.65 -13.59
CA TYR A 273 8.01 13.10 -12.92
C TYR A 273 8.43 11.95 -12.00
N LEU A 274 7.72 11.69 -10.91
CA LEU A 274 7.99 10.55 -10.03
C LEU A 274 7.95 9.24 -10.82
N LEU A 275 7.09 9.13 -11.83
CA LEU A 275 7.07 7.97 -12.73
C LEU A 275 8.43 7.69 -13.40
N ASP A 276 9.25 8.71 -13.68
CA ASP A 276 10.57 8.51 -14.27
C ASP A 276 11.52 7.78 -13.32
N PHE A 277 11.43 8.07 -12.03
CA PHE A 277 12.18 7.39 -10.98
C PHE A 277 11.72 5.93 -10.83
N LEU A 278 10.40 5.70 -10.83
CA LEU A 278 9.84 4.36 -10.77
C LEU A 278 10.22 3.51 -11.99
N ILE A 279 10.23 4.12 -13.18
CA ILE A 279 10.69 3.45 -14.41
C ILE A 279 12.19 3.15 -14.33
N ALA A 280 13.02 4.07 -13.83
CA ALA A 280 14.45 3.81 -13.65
C ALA A 280 14.71 2.64 -12.70
N ILE A 281 14.00 2.58 -11.56
CA ILE A 281 14.00 1.45 -10.64
C ILE A 281 13.55 0.15 -11.33
N ASN A 282 12.58 0.23 -12.24
CA ASN A 282 12.11 -0.93 -12.99
C ASN A 282 13.05 -1.38 -14.11
N MET A 283 13.87 -0.49 -14.67
CA MET A 283 14.79 -0.81 -15.77
C MET A 283 16.19 -1.21 -15.30
N SER A 284 16.60 -0.77 -14.11
CA SER A 284 17.91 -1.06 -13.53
C SER A 284 18.17 -2.55 -13.36
N ARG A 285 19.44 -2.93 -13.56
CA ARG A 285 19.94 -4.31 -13.45
C ARG A 285 21.02 -4.47 -12.38
N GLY A 286 21.39 -3.39 -11.68
CA GLY A 286 22.39 -3.37 -10.62
C GLY A 286 22.18 -2.22 -9.64
N TYR A 287 23.13 -2.07 -8.72
CA TYR A 287 23.14 -0.99 -7.72
C TYR A 287 23.78 0.29 -8.28
N ASP A 288 23.10 0.91 -9.26
CA ASP A 288 23.54 2.10 -10.00
C ASP A 288 22.57 3.30 -9.89
N LEU A 289 21.66 3.27 -8.91
CA LEU A 289 20.57 4.24 -8.75
C LEU A 289 20.82 5.32 -7.69
N ASP A 290 22.00 5.40 -7.08
CA ASP A 290 22.25 6.20 -5.88
C ASP A 290 21.82 7.66 -6.02
N ASN A 291 22.33 8.39 -7.02
CA ASN A 291 21.98 9.79 -7.25
C ASN A 291 20.47 10.01 -7.42
N LEU A 292 19.79 9.07 -8.08
CA LEU A 292 18.35 9.12 -8.34
C LEU A 292 17.57 8.88 -7.03
N LEU A 293 18.00 7.93 -6.21
CA LEU A 293 17.36 7.64 -4.94
C LEU A 293 17.62 8.73 -3.89
N GLU A 294 18.79 9.38 -3.91
CA GLU A 294 19.09 10.53 -3.07
C GLU A 294 18.17 11.72 -3.38
N ALA A 295 17.96 12.01 -4.66
CA ALA A 295 16.99 13.04 -5.06
C ALA A 295 15.55 12.70 -4.64
N LEU A 296 15.19 11.42 -4.69
CA LEU A 296 13.90 10.95 -4.20
C LEU A 296 13.77 11.11 -2.68
N LEU A 297 14.82 10.84 -1.90
CA LEU A 297 14.84 11.09 -0.45
C LEU A 297 14.68 12.57 -0.10
N LEU A 298 15.35 13.46 -0.85
CA LEU A 298 15.19 14.91 -0.68
C LEU A 298 13.77 15.37 -0.98
N TRP A 299 13.15 14.83 -2.03
CA TRP A 299 11.75 15.11 -2.35
C TRP A 299 10.81 14.62 -1.24
N LEU A 300 10.99 13.38 -0.77
CA LEU A 300 10.22 12.83 0.35
C LEU A 300 10.33 13.70 1.61
N TYR A 301 11.53 14.12 1.96
CA TYR A 301 11.77 14.98 3.12
C TYR A 301 11.15 16.38 2.97
N ARG A 302 11.19 16.96 1.77
CA ARG A 302 10.53 18.24 1.46
C ARG A 302 9.01 18.15 1.52
N MET A 303 8.43 16.99 1.19
CA MET A 303 6.99 16.76 1.38
C MET A 303 6.63 16.78 2.86
N HIS A 304 7.38 16.06 3.70
CA HIS A 304 7.18 16.06 5.14
C HIS A 304 8.43 15.57 5.89
N PRO A 305 8.89 16.26 6.97
CA PRO A 305 10.09 15.86 7.71
C PRO A 305 10.05 14.45 8.31
N ALA A 306 8.86 13.91 8.61
CA ALA A 306 8.69 12.53 9.08
C ALA A 306 9.12 11.46 8.07
N LEU A 307 9.30 11.83 6.80
CA LEU A 307 9.80 10.96 5.73
C LEU A 307 11.33 10.98 5.61
N LYS A 308 12.03 11.49 6.62
CA LYS A 308 13.48 11.33 6.72
C LYS A 308 13.84 9.86 6.89
N SER A 309 14.83 9.40 6.12
CA SER A 309 15.40 8.05 6.27
C SER A 309 15.91 7.81 7.69
N SER A 310 15.61 6.62 8.21
CA SER A 310 16.10 6.10 9.49
C SER A 310 17.55 5.60 9.42
N LEU A 311 18.09 5.37 8.22
CA LEU A 311 19.45 4.89 8.02
C LEU A 311 20.48 6.01 8.21
N GLY A 312 21.35 5.87 9.22
CA GLY A 312 22.40 6.85 9.50
C GLY A 312 23.38 7.08 8.35
N VAL A 313 23.59 6.07 7.48
CA VAL A 313 24.43 6.22 6.27
C VAL A 313 23.85 7.20 5.26
N LEU A 314 22.56 7.52 5.32
CA LEU A 314 21.90 8.47 4.40
C LEU A 314 21.75 9.87 5.00
N GLU A 315 22.29 10.10 6.20
CA GLU A 315 22.20 11.40 6.88
C GLU A 315 22.87 12.52 6.05
N PHE A 316 23.94 12.20 5.33
CA PHE A 316 24.67 13.16 4.50
C PHE A 316 23.79 13.79 3.40
N VAL A 317 22.76 13.07 2.92
CA VAL A 317 21.87 13.54 1.85
C VAL A 317 21.19 14.85 2.26
N TYR A 318 20.78 14.95 3.52
CA TYR A 318 20.04 16.09 4.04
C TYR A 318 20.93 17.28 4.43
N SER A 319 22.25 17.08 4.55
CA SER A 319 23.19 18.13 4.98
C SER A 319 23.32 19.30 3.99
N SER A 320 22.89 19.08 2.74
CA SER A 320 22.90 20.08 1.66
C SER A 320 21.66 20.98 1.63
N LEU A 321 20.66 20.74 2.49
CA LEU A 321 19.46 21.57 2.55
C LEU A 321 19.75 22.83 3.39
N PRO A 322 19.38 24.03 2.91
CA PRO A 322 19.44 25.23 3.74
C PRO A 322 18.56 25.05 4.99
N ASP A 323 19.07 25.44 6.15
CA ASP A 323 18.29 25.53 7.40
C ASP A 323 17.16 26.57 7.22
N HIS A 324 16.03 26.15 6.67
CA HIS A 324 14.81 26.96 6.64
C HIS A 324 14.12 26.90 8.01
N GLN A 325 14.75 27.47 9.04
CA GLN A 325 14.09 27.80 10.32
C GLN A 325 14.51 29.15 10.92
N SER A 326 15.16 30.05 10.16
CA SER A 326 15.54 31.36 10.71
C SER A 326 15.55 32.49 9.68
N SER A 327 14.42 32.74 9.00
CA SER A 327 14.04 34.08 8.49
C SER A 327 12.81 34.05 7.58
N SER A 328 11.66 34.53 8.09
CA SER A 328 10.72 35.38 7.33
C SER A 328 9.56 35.81 8.24
N SER A 329 9.72 37.00 8.80
CA SER A 329 8.65 37.83 9.31
C SER A 329 7.85 38.42 8.15
N SER A 330 6.61 37.99 7.94
CA SER A 330 5.41 38.84 7.72
C SER A 330 4.22 38.07 7.12
N SER A 331 3.10 38.14 7.84
CA SER A 331 1.70 37.96 7.40
C SER A 331 1.32 36.70 6.61
N SER A 332 0.93 35.63 7.31
CA SER A 332 -0.44 35.07 7.30
C SER A 332 -0.48 33.76 8.11
N GLN A 333 -1.48 33.69 9.00
CA GLN A 333 -1.96 32.63 9.90
C GLN A 333 -1.11 31.36 10.17
N PRO A 334 -0.97 30.96 11.45
CA PRO A 334 -0.22 29.76 11.82
C PRO A 334 -1.01 28.51 11.42
N VAL A 335 -0.55 27.85 10.35
CA VAL A 335 -0.87 26.45 10.09
C VAL A 335 -0.20 25.66 11.21
N ALA A 336 -1.01 25.01 12.03
CA ALA A 336 -0.58 24.15 13.13
C ALA A 336 0.30 23.02 12.58
N SER A 337 1.60 23.24 12.60
CA SER A 337 2.62 22.23 12.41
C SER A 337 2.48 21.19 13.53
N SER A 338 1.98 20.00 13.19
CA SER A 338 1.96 18.79 14.02
C SER A 338 3.36 18.17 14.18
N SER A 339 4.40 18.99 14.22
CA SER A 339 5.66 18.62 14.84
C SER A 339 5.43 18.64 16.36
N LEU A 340 5.26 17.47 16.96
CA LEU A 340 5.14 17.26 18.42
C LEU A 340 6.05 18.24 19.18
N PRO A 341 5.50 19.28 19.82
CA PRO A 341 6.27 20.08 20.74
C PRO A 341 6.53 19.16 21.93
N TYR A 342 7.80 18.82 22.14
CA TYR A 342 8.29 17.97 23.23
C TYR A 342 7.93 18.52 24.64
N ASN A 343 7.25 19.66 24.74
CA ASN A 343 6.90 20.40 25.94
C ASN A 343 5.39 20.50 26.24
N ASP A 344 4.51 19.78 25.53
CA ASP A 344 3.10 19.73 25.92
C ASP A 344 2.90 18.75 27.11
N HIS A 345 2.76 19.31 28.31
CA HIS A 345 2.55 18.54 29.54
C HIS A 345 1.26 17.73 29.53
N LEU A 346 0.23 18.20 28.83
CA LEU A 346 -1.03 17.50 28.71
C LEU A 346 -0.89 16.25 27.82
N HIS A 347 -0.16 16.37 26.71
CA HIS A 347 0.19 15.20 25.88
C HIS A 347 1.01 14.16 26.66
N GLN A 348 1.98 14.61 27.46
CA GLN A 348 2.77 13.72 28.33
C GLN A 348 1.89 13.04 29.39
N CYS A 349 0.90 13.74 29.94
CA CYS A 349 -0.10 13.18 30.85
C CYS A 349 -0.88 12.03 30.19
N TYR A 350 -1.36 12.24 28.96
CA TYR A 350 -2.11 11.22 28.23
C TYR A 350 -1.28 9.96 27.99
N CYS A 351 -0.05 10.14 27.49
CA CYS A 351 0.88 9.04 27.30
C CYS A 351 1.19 8.32 28.62
N LEU A 352 1.33 9.04 29.74
CA LEU A 352 1.56 8.43 31.05
C LEU A 352 0.38 7.54 31.46
N ILE A 353 -0.85 8.02 31.37
CA ILE A 353 -2.04 7.25 31.73
C ILE A 353 -2.18 6.01 30.83
N VAL A 354 -1.99 6.17 29.51
CA VAL A 354 -1.99 5.03 28.57
C VAL A 354 -0.89 4.03 28.92
N SER A 355 0.29 4.50 29.35
CA SER A 355 1.38 3.61 29.78
C SER A 355 1.05 2.78 31.00
N LEU A 356 0.36 3.36 31.98
CA LEU A 356 -0.09 2.65 33.17
C LEU A 356 -1.10 1.56 32.80
N MET A 357 -1.95 1.80 31.79
CA MET A 357 -2.96 0.84 31.35
C MET A 357 -2.46 -0.24 30.39
N THR A 358 -1.27 -0.08 29.79
CA THR A 358 -0.80 -0.96 28.70
C THR A 358 0.54 -1.64 28.95
N THR A 359 1.34 -1.15 29.90
CA THR A 359 2.64 -1.76 30.23
C THR A 359 2.42 -3.01 31.07
N ALA A 360 3.04 -4.13 30.66
CA ALA A 360 3.06 -5.34 31.47
C ALA A 360 4.21 -5.24 32.48
N PHE A 361 3.88 -5.04 33.75
CA PHE A 361 4.86 -4.90 34.82
C PHE A 361 5.21 -6.25 35.43
N GLU A 362 6.50 -6.57 35.51
CA GLU A 362 6.97 -7.75 36.25
C GLU A 362 7.01 -7.44 37.74
N MET A 363 6.37 -8.29 38.54
CA MET A 363 6.28 -8.15 39.99
C MET A 363 6.15 -9.53 40.64
N TRP A 364 6.43 -9.61 41.94
CA TRP A 364 6.11 -10.80 42.71
C TRP A 364 4.58 -10.98 42.86
N PRO A 365 4.10 -12.23 42.96
CA PRO A 365 2.69 -12.51 43.26
C PRO A 365 2.24 -11.78 44.54
N PHE A 366 0.99 -11.30 44.56
CA PHE A 366 0.30 -10.68 45.71
C PHE A 366 0.72 -9.27 46.15
N ILE A 367 1.63 -8.61 45.44
CA ILE A 367 2.05 -7.22 45.77
C ILE A 367 1.30 -6.17 44.94
N GLY A 368 0.96 -6.53 43.71
CA GLY A 368 0.34 -5.59 42.78
C GLY A 368 -1.12 -5.30 43.13
N GLY A 369 -1.66 -4.30 42.45
CA GLY A 369 -3.07 -3.99 42.46
C GLY A 369 -3.59 -3.79 41.05
N THR A 370 -4.88 -4.00 40.86
CA THR A 370 -5.54 -3.70 39.59
C THR A 370 -5.96 -2.24 39.55
N ILE A 371 -5.66 -1.58 38.43
CA ILE A 371 -6.29 -0.31 38.03
C ILE A 371 -7.24 -0.60 36.87
N SER A 372 -8.32 0.16 36.77
CA SER A 372 -9.29 0.01 35.69
C SER A 372 -9.71 1.36 35.12
N LEU A 373 -9.95 1.37 33.81
CA LEU A 373 -10.50 2.48 33.06
C LEU A 373 -11.58 1.95 32.12
N TRP A 374 -12.84 2.27 32.44
CA TRP A 374 -14.01 1.74 31.73
C TRP A 374 -14.02 0.20 31.71
N ASP A 375 -13.83 -0.43 30.56
CA ASP A 375 -13.78 -1.89 30.36
C ASP A 375 -12.36 -2.48 30.31
N GLN A 376 -11.34 -1.64 30.47
CA GLN A 376 -9.94 -2.06 30.46
C GLN A 376 -9.39 -2.10 31.89
N ASP A 377 -8.58 -3.11 32.20
CA ASP A 377 -7.84 -3.22 33.45
C ASP A 377 -6.36 -3.53 33.20
N ASN A 378 -5.52 -3.17 34.17
CA ASN A 378 -4.13 -3.58 34.18
C ASN A 378 -3.65 -3.86 35.61
N TYR A 379 -2.80 -4.88 35.75
CA TYR A 379 -2.18 -5.24 37.01
C TYR A 379 -0.85 -4.48 37.16
N VAL A 380 -0.79 -3.59 38.14
CA VAL A 380 0.30 -2.63 38.33
C VAL A 380 0.90 -2.72 39.73
N PHE A 381 2.11 -2.17 39.91
CA PHE A 381 2.74 -2.09 41.22
C PHE A 381 2.07 -1.01 42.10
N PRO A 382 2.21 -1.08 43.44
CA PRO A 382 1.53 -0.18 44.37
C PRO A 382 1.70 1.31 44.03
N GLU A 383 2.91 1.76 43.71
CA GLU A 383 3.16 3.16 43.38
C GLU A 383 2.52 3.57 42.04
N ALA A 384 2.49 2.70 41.03
CA ALA A 384 1.75 2.97 39.79
C ALA A 384 0.25 3.08 40.04
N LYS A 385 -0.30 2.28 40.97
CA LYS A 385 -1.67 2.44 41.42
C LYS A 385 -1.87 3.80 42.08
N GLU A 386 -1.00 4.23 42.98
CA GLU A 386 -1.07 5.57 43.58
C GLU A 386 -1.02 6.68 42.53
N ILE A 387 -0.10 6.60 41.57
CA ILE A 387 0.01 7.54 40.45
C ILE A 387 -1.32 7.62 39.69
N TYR A 388 -1.92 6.48 39.36
CA TYR A 388 -3.21 6.45 38.65
C TYR A 388 -4.35 7.13 39.43
N HIS A 389 -4.38 7.03 40.76
CA HIS A 389 -5.42 7.64 41.59
C HIS A 389 -5.42 9.17 41.54
N TYR A 390 -4.31 9.83 41.19
CA TYR A 390 -4.29 11.27 40.96
C TYR A 390 -5.14 11.68 39.75
N PHE A 391 -5.26 10.81 38.74
CA PHE A 391 -5.98 11.11 37.51
C PHE A 391 -7.44 10.67 37.55
N LEU A 392 -7.76 9.66 38.36
CA LEU A 392 -9.08 9.01 38.37
C LEU A 392 -10.27 9.99 38.56
N PRO A 393 -10.25 11.00 39.46
CA PRO A 393 -11.35 11.95 39.58
C PRO A 393 -11.57 12.77 38.30
N ALA A 394 -10.48 13.25 37.68
CA ALA A 394 -10.56 14.02 36.44
C ALA A 394 -11.07 13.17 35.26
N LEU A 395 -10.66 11.90 35.20
CA LEU A 395 -11.12 10.95 34.17
C LEU A 395 -12.61 10.61 34.31
N THR A 396 -13.07 10.33 35.53
CA THR A 396 -14.46 9.94 35.81
C THR A 396 -15.45 11.10 35.66
N GLU A 397 -15.02 12.33 35.98
CA GLU A 397 -15.87 13.52 35.90
C GLU A 397 -15.69 14.32 34.59
N ASN A 398 -14.93 13.78 33.62
CA ASN A 398 -14.65 14.41 32.32
C ASN A 398 -14.01 15.82 32.43
N ARG A 399 -13.10 16.01 33.40
CA ARG A 399 -12.39 17.27 33.65
C ARG A 399 -11.00 17.26 33.02
N GLU A 400 -10.94 17.33 31.69
CA GLU A 400 -9.67 17.29 30.92
C GLU A 400 -8.69 18.40 31.34
N HIS A 401 -9.20 19.59 31.66
CA HIS A 401 -8.40 20.74 32.09
C HIS A 401 -7.65 20.52 33.42
N ASP A 402 -8.10 19.58 34.26
CA ASP A 402 -7.43 19.26 35.53
C ASP A 402 -6.25 18.29 35.34
N LEU A 403 -6.18 17.59 34.19
CA LEU A 403 -5.19 16.54 33.96
C LEU A 403 -3.76 17.08 33.87
N GLU A 404 -3.57 18.28 33.32
CA GLU A 404 -2.24 18.90 33.25
C GLU A 404 -1.70 19.22 34.66
N GLY A 405 -2.54 19.83 35.51
CA GLY A 405 -2.18 20.11 36.90
C GLY A 405 -1.86 18.84 37.70
N ASN A 406 -2.70 17.80 37.56
CA ASN A 406 -2.47 16.50 38.18
C ASN A 406 -1.16 15.86 37.69
N TYR A 407 -0.84 16.01 36.40
CA TYR A 407 0.39 15.50 35.83
C TYR A 407 1.62 16.19 36.40
N LEU A 408 1.61 17.52 36.54
CA LEU A 408 2.73 18.26 37.12
C LEU A 408 2.99 17.84 38.58
N LEU A 409 1.93 17.64 39.37
CA LEU A 409 2.04 17.12 40.74
C LEU A 409 2.66 15.71 40.76
N VAL A 410 2.20 14.83 39.88
CA VAL A 410 2.76 13.47 39.74
C VAL A 410 4.22 13.54 39.29
N LYS A 411 4.56 14.39 38.32
CA LYS A 411 5.92 14.59 37.81
C LYS A 411 6.87 15.05 38.90
N GLU A 412 6.46 16.04 39.69
CA GLU A 412 7.26 16.54 40.81
C GLU A 412 7.44 15.49 41.90
N ARG A 413 6.35 14.82 42.30
CA ARG A 413 6.36 13.87 43.43
C ARG A 413 7.06 12.55 43.12
N PHE A 414 6.95 12.05 41.88
CA PHE A 414 7.43 10.72 41.52
C PHE A 414 8.62 10.72 40.55
N PHE A 415 8.95 11.85 39.88
CA PHE A 415 9.90 11.86 38.76
C PHE A 415 10.96 13.00 38.74
N ALA A 416 10.91 14.06 39.55
CA ALA A 416 11.93 15.13 39.62
C ALA A 416 12.93 14.92 40.79
N PRO A 417 14.23 15.27 40.63
CA PRO A 417 15.46 14.42 40.68
C PRO A 417 15.81 13.81 42.06
N ALA A 418 16.62 12.75 42.26
CA ALA A 418 17.54 11.91 41.47
C ALA A 418 17.41 10.43 41.94
N PRO A 419 17.84 9.43 41.15
CA PRO A 419 17.33 8.08 41.27
C PRO A 419 17.96 7.32 42.44
N VAL A 420 17.16 6.43 43.02
CA VAL A 420 17.54 5.34 43.93
C VAL A 420 17.63 5.72 45.42
N ARG A 421 16.70 5.12 46.18
CA ARG A 421 16.68 4.91 47.65
C ARG A 421 16.19 6.08 48.51
N LYS A 422 14.89 6.09 48.80
CA LYS A 422 14.31 6.23 50.15
C LYS A 422 12.78 6.13 50.07
N GLY A 423 12.30 4.92 49.82
CA GLY A 423 10.88 4.56 49.86
C GLY A 423 10.75 3.06 50.16
N ILE A 424 9.66 2.66 50.82
CA ILE A 424 9.44 1.37 51.50
C ILE A 424 9.52 0.13 50.56
N LEU A 425 9.64 0.32 49.24
CA LEU A 425 9.63 -0.75 48.24
C LEU A 425 10.84 -0.75 47.27
N SER A 426 12.04 -0.40 47.74
CA SER A 426 13.30 -0.41 46.95
C SER A 426 13.72 -1.78 46.36
N TRP A 427 12.94 -2.83 46.57
CA TRP A 427 13.15 -4.18 46.08
C TRP A 427 12.32 -4.48 44.83
N ILE A 428 11.27 -3.69 44.52
CA ILE A 428 10.51 -3.79 43.28
C ILE A 428 11.32 -3.23 42.09
N SER A 429 12.26 -2.31 42.36
CA SER A 429 13.21 -1.79 41.36
C SER A 429 14.24 -2.80 40.84
N HIS A 430 14.15 -4.07 41.24
CA HIS A 430 14.96 -5.15 40.65
C HIS A 430 14.38 -5.71 39.36
N PHE A 431 13.11 -5.43 39.04
CA PHE A 431 12.51 -5.86 37.79
C PHE A 431 12.87 -4.91 36.64
N TYR A 432 13.30 -5.50 35.52
CA TYR A 432 13.78 -4.76 34.36
C TYR A 432 12.67 -3.88 33.77
N SER A 433 11.48 -4.45 33.57
CA SER A 433 10.31 -3.75 33.02
C SER A 433 9.93 -2.48 33.79
N THR A 434 9.87 -2.56 35.12
CA THR A 434 9.51 -1.43 36.00
C THR A 434 10.60 -0.35 36.00
N THR A 435 11.88 -0.73 36.07
CA THR A 435 13.00 0.23 36.02
C THR A 435 13.06 0.96 34.69
N MET A 436 12.90 0.24 33.57
CA MET A 436 12.85 0.84 32.24
C MET A 436 11.67 1.80 32.08
N TRP A 437 10.50 1.45 32.64
CA TRP A 437 9.34 2.34 32.61
C TRP A 437 9.60 3.65 33.36
N TYR A 438 10.15 3.59 34.58
CA TYR A 438 10.53 4.79 35.34
C TYR A 438 11.53 5.67 34.61
N GLU A 439 12.56 5.06 34.03
CA GLU A 439 13.58 5.77 33.26
C GLU A 439 12.96 6.51 32.06
N TYR A 440 12.12 5.82 31.28
CA TYR A 440 11.50 6.41 30.11
C TYR A 440 10.44 7.46 30.46
N VAL A 441 9.66 7.29 31.52
CA VAL A 441 8.74 8.34 31.99
C VAL A 441 9.54 9.57 32.46
N GLY A 442 10.58 9.37 33.27
CA GLY A 442 11.41 10.47 33.78
C GLY A 442 12.12 11.26 32.68
N GLN A 443 12.54 10.60 31.60
CA GLN A 443 13.15 11.23 30.43
C GLN A 443 12.13 11.80 29.42
N GLY A 444 10.82 11.59 29.62
CA GLY A 444 9.80 11.92 28.61
C GLY A 444 9.97 11.13 27.32
N ARG A 445 10.44 9.88 27.41
CA ARG A 445 10.76 8.94 26.31
C ARG A 445 9.78 7.77 26.24
N LEU A 446 8.48 8.01 26.48
CA LEU A 446 7.44 6.97 26.37
C LEU A 446 7.31 6.39 24.95
N ASP A 447 7.85 7.09 23.93
CA ASP A 447 8.02 6.56 22.57
C ASP A 447 8.84 5.27 22.52
N LYS A 448 9.76 5.08 23.47
CA LYS A 448 10.59 3.86 23.60
C LYS A 448 9.82 2.64 24.09
N LEU A 449 8.66 2.85 24.71
CA LEU A 449 7.72 1.81 25.11
C LEU A 449 6.63 1.57 24.06
N ASP A 450 6.77 2.16 22.87
CA ASP A 450 5.75 2.19 21.82
C ASP A 450 4.43 2.84 22.25
N ILE A 451 4.53 3.84 23.13
CA ILE A 451 3.38 4.57 23.66
C ILE A 451 3.27 5.91 22.95
N PHE A 452 2.12 6.10 22.33
CA PHE A 452 1.79 7.29 21.56
C PHE A 452 0.35 7.68 21.85
N TRP A 453 0.09 8.98 21.77
CA TRP A 453 -1.25 9.52 21.81
C TRP A 453 -1.62 10.08 20.43
N TYR A 454 -2.73 9.60 19.88
CA TYR A 454 -3.34 10.19 18.69
C TYR A 454 -4.85 10.38 18.90
N GLU A 455 -5.42 11.34 18.17
CA GLU A 455 -6.86 11.52 18.15
C GLU A 455 -7.53 10.35 17.40
N PRO A 456 -8.62 9.76 17.93
CA PRO A 456 -9.29 8.61 17.32
C PRO A 456 -9.75 8.82 15.87
N GLU A 457 -10.13 10.04 15.50
CA GLU A 457 -10.53 10.38 14.13
C GLU A 457 -9.36 10.21 13.15
N LEU A 458 -8.16 10.61 13.58
CA LEU A 458 -6.93 10.45 12.83
C LEU A 458 -6.55 8.96 12.71
N MET A 459 -6.69 8.20 13.81
CA MET A 459 -6.44 6.75 13.80
C MET A 459 -7.37 6.02 12.83
N LEU A 460 -8.67 6.31 12.89
CA LEU A 460 -9.67 5.72 12.00
C LEU A 460 -9.33 6.02 10.54
N HIS A 461 -9.08 7.30 10.22
CA HIS A 461 -8.74 7.71 8.86
C HIS A 461 -7.47 6.99 8.37
N ALA A 462 -6.37 7.04 9.14
CA ALA A 462 -5.12 6.42 8.75
C ALA A 462 -5.24 4.90 8.54
N LEU A 463 -5.94 4.20 9.44
CA LEU A 463 -6.09 2.74 9.36
C LEU A 463 -7.05 2.26 8.26
N LEU A 464 -7.99 3.10 7.81
CA LEU A 464 -8.80 2.80 6.63
C LEU A 464 -7.96 2.81 5.34
N HIS A 465 -6.98 3.71 5.26
CA HIS A 465 -6.08 3.81 4.10
C HIS A 465 -4.80 2.97 4.25
N PHE A 466 -4.49 2.50 5.45
CA PHE A 466 -3.28 1.72 5.72
C PHE A 466 -3.33 0.33 5.06
N LYS A 467 -2.33 0.04 4.23
CA LYS A 467 -2.14 -1.26 3.58
C LYS A 467 -0.95 -1.98 4.21
N PRO A 468 -1.16 -2.95 5.13
CA PRO A 468 -0.08 -3.66 5.79
C PRO A 468 0.71 -4.55 4.81
N THR A 469 1.96 -4.84 5.14
CA THR A 469 2.82 -5.74 4.34
C THR A 469 2.32 -7.18 4.46
N SER A 470 1.92 -7.56 5.68
CA SER A 470 1.37 -8.88 5.97
C SER A 470 -0.16 -8.83 6.02
N PRO A 471 -0.88 -9.70 5.28
CA PRO A 471 -2.34 -9.76 5.38
C PRO A 471 -2.81 -10.22 6.77
N VAL A 472 -1.95 -10.85 7.57
CA VAL A 472 -2.24 -11.40 8.91
C VAL A 472 -2.70 -10.31 9.88
N ILE A 473 -2.26 -9.06 9.73
CA ILE A 473 -2.64 -7.98 10.63
C ILE A 473 -4.01 -7.37 10.31
N THR A 474 -4.51 -7.59 9.09
CA THR A 474 -5.76 -7.00 8.58
C THR A 474 -6.98 -7.29 9.47
N PRO A 475 -7.21 -8.53 9.95
CA PRO A 475 -8.32 -8.83 10.85
C PRO A 475 -8.22 -8.08 12.19
N TYR A 476 -7.01 -7.91 12.74
CA TYR A 476 -6.80 -7.16 13.98
C TYR A 476 -7.09 -5.68 13.82
N ILE A 477 -6.71 -5.09 12.67
CA ILE A 477 -7.09 -3.70 12.35
C ILE A 477 -8.61 -3.59 12.23
N ASN A 478 -9.26 -4.51 11.50
CA ASN A 478 -10.73 -4.47 11.37
C ASN A 478 -11.42 -4.56 12.73
N HIS A 479 -10.93 -5.42 13.62
CA HIS A 479 -11.47 -5.55 14.98
C HIS A 479 -11.28 -4.28 15.80
N PHE A 480 -10.08 -3.66 15.75
CA PHE A 480 -9.84 -2.37 16.40
C PHE A 480 -10.77 -1.28 15.87
N LEU A 481 -11.00 -1.22 14.55
CA LEU A 481 -11.91 -0.25 13.95
C LEU A 481 -13.38 -0.51 14.38
N ASP A 482 -13.79 -1.79 14.49
CA ASP A 482 -15.09 -2.17 15.05
C ASP A 482 -15.21 -1.68 16.51
N ASP A 483 -14.17 -1.89 17.34
CA ASP A 483 -14.13 -1.43 18.74
C ASP A 483 -14.14 0.10 18.87
N LEU A 484 -13.45 0.81 17.96
CA LEU A 484 -13.44 2.28 17.89
C LEU A 484 -14.84 2.81 17.58
N VAL A 485 -15.49 2.27 16.55
CA VAL A 485 -16.86 2.62 16.18
C VAL A 485 -17.82 2.32 17.32
N GLN A 486 -17.70 1.14 17.95
CA GLN A 486 -18.51 0.80 19.13
C GLN A 486 -18.30 1.80 20.27
N THR A 487 -17.05 2.21 20.54
CA THR A 487 -16.71 3.20 21.58
C THR A 487 -17.44 4.52 21.36
N TYR A 488 -17.39 5.03 20.12
CA TYR A 488 -18.01 6.31 19.77
C TYR A 488 -19.53 6.22 19.61
N ALA A 489 -20.10 5.02 19.51
CA ALA A 489 -21.54 4.80 19.61
C ALA A 489 -22.08 4.87 21.05
N GLN A 490 -21.22 4.77 22.07
CA GLN A 490 -21.64 4.81 23.46
C GLN A 490 -21.98 6.23 23.94
N ASN A 491 -22.94 6.33 24.84
CA ASN A 491 -23.24 7.56 25.58
C ASN A 491 -22.31 7.68 26.80
N CYS A 492 -21.02 7.88 26.55
CA CYS A 492 -19.98 8.07 27.55
C CYS A 492 -19.20 9.37 27.26
N SER A 493 -18.41 9.85 28.22
CA SER A 493 -17.61 11.07 28.07
C SER A 493 -16.56 10.93 26.96
N ASP A 494 -16.30 12.02 26.25
CA ASP A 494 -15.35 12.01 25.13
C ASP A 494 -13.92 11.74 25.59
N LEU A 495 -13.55 12.19 26.79
CA LEU A 495 -12.24 11.90 27.38
C LEU A 495 -12.05 10.38 27.58
N LEU A 496 -13.03 9.70 28.17
CA LEU A 496 -12.96 8.24 28.38
C LEU A 496 -12.94 7.46 27.06
N LYS A 497 -13.70 7.92 26.05
CA LYS A 497 -13.66 7.35 24.70
C LYS A 497 -12.27 7.47 24.08
N ARG A 498 -11.64 8.65 24.16
CA ARG A 498 -10.28 8.89 23.63
C ARG A 498 -9.24 8.00 24.32
N PHE A 499 -9.30 7.86 25.64
CA PHE A 499 -8.40 6.96 26.37
C PHE A 499 -8.62 5.49 26.01
N ARG A 500 -9.87 5.01 25.99
CA ARG A 500 -10.18 3.61 25.61
C ARG A 500 -9.60 3.28 24.24
N VAL A 501 -9.83 4.15 23.24
CA VAL A 501 -9.31 3.94 21.89
C VAL A 501 -7.78 3.93 21.88
N ASN A 502 -7.10 4.83 22.59
CA ASN A 502 -5.63 4.85 22.65
C ASN A 502 -5.04 3.62 23.35
N ILE A 503 -5.70 3.08 24.38
CA ILE A 503 -5.31 1.82 25.03
C ILE A 503 -5.41 0.65 24.04
N LEU A 504 -6.55 0.54 23.35
CA LEU A 504 -6.77 -0.49 22.33
C LEU A 504 -5.77 -0.37 21.17
N PHE A 505 -5.48 0.87 20.75
CA PHE A 505 -4.52 1.14 19.67
C PHE A 505 -3.10 0.74 20.05
N THR A 506 -2.67 1.04 21.28
CA THR A 506 -1.36 0.61 21.80
C THR A 506 -1.26 -0.92 21.81
N ASN A 507 -2.32 -1.62 22.20
CA ASN A 507 -2.36 -3.08 22.15
C ASN A 507 -2.37 -3.63 20.71
N LEU A 508 -3.02 -2.95 19.76
CA LEU A 508 -2.93 -3.27 18.34
C LEU A 508 -1.49 -3.12 17.83
N LEU A 509 -0.80 -2.02 18.15
CA LEU A 509 0.57 -1.74 17.71
C LEU A 509 1.58 -2.82 18.14
N LYS A 510 1.35 -3.50 19.28
CA LYS A 510 2.20 -4.63 19.72
C LYS A 510 2.12 -5.84 18.78
N LYS A 511 1.07 -5.95 17.96
CA LYS A 511 0.88 -7.04 16.98
C LYS A 511 1.52 -6.74 15.62
N PHE A 512 1.93 -5.50 15.38
CA PHE A 512 2.55 -5.09 14.11
C PHE A 512 4.02 -5.50 14.09
N ASP A 513 4.51 -5.86 12.90
CA ASP A 513 5.95 -5.94 12.69
C ASP A 513 6.57 -4.52 12.71
N PRO A 514 7.90 -4.41 12.93
CA PRO A 514 8.56 -3.10 13.02
C PRO A 514 8.38 -2.21 11.79
N GLN A 515 8.31 -2.79 10.59
CA GLN A 515 8.19 -2.04 9.33
C GLN A 515 6.80 -1.45 9.18
N ASP A 516 5.75 -2.24 9.44
CA ASP A 516 4.37 -1.77 9.40
C ASP A 516 4.09 -0.74 10.51
N LYS A 517 4.66 -0.93 11.70
CA LYS A 517 4.57 0.04 12.80
C LYS A 517 5.20 1.38 12.42
N ALA A 518 6.41 1.38 11.86
CA ALA A 518 7.07 2.60 11.39
C ALA A 518 6.26 3.28 10.28
N SER A 519 5.78 2.51 9.31
CA SER A 519 4.99 3.03 8.19
C SER A 519 3.69 3.69 8.66
N LEU A 520 2.98 3.07 9.62
CA LEU A 520 1.75 3.63 10.19
C LEU A 520 2.02 4.91 10.99
N ARG A 521 3.13 4.97 11.73
CA ARG A 521 3.52 6.17 12.49
C ARG A 521 3.83 7.35 11.58
N ILE A 522 4.48 7.12 10.45
CA ILE A 522 4.71 8.16 9.44
C ILE A 522 3.35 8.56 8.84
N LEU A 523 2.51 7.60 8.46
CA LEU A 523 1.21 7.86 7.87
C LEU A 523 0.31 8.73 8.76
N LEU A 524 0.29 8.46 10.07
CA LEU A 524 -0.45 9.27 11.06
C LEU A 524 0.04 10.72 11.12
N GLN A 525 1.33 10.99 10.85
CA GLN A 525 1.88 12.34 10.80
C GLN A 525 1.60 13.05 9.47
N LEU A 526 1.41 12.30 8.38
CA LEU A 526 1.09 12.86 7.06
C LEU A 526 -0.36 13.34 6.95
N TYR A 527 -1.28 12.73 7.70
CA TYR A 527 -2.68 13.10 7.67
C TYR A 527 -3.00 14.32 8.54
N ASP A 528 -3.86 15.19 8.01
CA ASP A 528 -4.36 16.37 8.70
C ASP A 528 -5.49 15.99 9.68
N LEU A 529 -5.33 16.35 10.94
CA LEU A 529 -6.31 16.09 12.00
C LEU A 529 -7.65 16.83 11.78
N THR A 530 -7.60 18.07 11.32
CA THR A 530 -8.79 18.88 11.04
C THR A 530 -9.62 18.20 9.94
N ARG A 531 -8.96 17.76 8.87
CA ARG A 531 -9.62 16.99 7.82
C ARG A 531 -10.16 15.66 8.35
N ALA A 532 -9.38 14.92 9.15
CA ALA A 532 -9.82 13.65 9.72
C ALA A 532 -11.07 13.81 10.60
N ARG A 533 -11.16 14.90 11.38
CA ARG A 533 -12.34 15.25 12.18
C ARG A 533 -13.57 15.54 11.34
N THR A 534 -13.43 16.29 10.23
CA THR A 534 -14.60 16.63 9.38
C THR A 534 -15.18 15.41 8.68
N ILE A 535 -14.35 14.44 8.31
CA ILE A 535 -14.77 13.20 7.62
C ILE A 535 -14.97 12.00 8.56
N PHE A 536 -14.92 12.21 9.89
CA PHE A 536 -14.95 11.11 10.85
C PHE A 536 -16.19 10.23 10.72
N LEU A 537 -17.38 10.84 10.60
CA LEU A 537 -18.63 10.11 10.45
C LEU A 537 -18.70 9.36 9.11
N ASP A 538 -18.22 9.97 8.02
CA ASP A 538 -18.13 9.32 6.71
C ASP A 538 -17.18 8.11 6.75
N ASN A 539 -16.05 8.22 7.47
CA ASN A 539 -15.14 7.12 7.68
C ASN A 539 -15.80 5.97 8.48
N CYS A 540 -16.61 6.28 9.50
CA CYS A 540 -17.40 5.26 10.21
C CYS A 540 -18.39 4.56 9.26
N VAL A 541 -19.06 5.30 8.38
CA VAL A 541 -20.01 4.77 7.38
C VAL A 541 -19.29 3.84 6.41
N ASN A 542 -18.16 4.29 5.88
CA ASN A 542 -17.34 3.51 4.96
C ASN A 542 -16.85 2.22 5.62
N HIS A 543 -16.40 2.27 6.87
CA HIS A 543 -15.99 1.10 7.62
C HIS A 543 -17.13 0.09 7.79
N ILE A 544 -18.26 0.53 8.36
CA ILE A 544 -19.43 -0.34 8.59
C ILE A 544 -19.94 -0.92 7.26
N GLY A 545 -20.08 -0.08 6.23
CA GLY A 545 -20.52 -0.49 4.90
C GLY A 545 -19.62 -1.58 4.30
N ASN A 546 -18.30 -1.43 4.40
CA ASN A 546 -17.35 -2.43 3.93
C ASN A 546 -17.41 -3.74 4.71
N ARG A 547 -17.59 -3.68 6.04
CA ARG A 547 -17.77 -4.88 6.87
C ARG A 547 -19.02 -5.66 6.48
N LEU A 548 -20.13 -4.97 6.19
CA LEU A 548 -21.36 -5.59 5.68
C LEU A 548 -21.15 -6.26 4.31
N ILE A 549 -20.40 -5.63 3.38
CA ILE A 549 -20.05 -6.27 2.09
C ILE A 549 -19.30 -7.58 2.33
N HIS A 550 -18.28 -7.57 3.19
CA HIS A 550 -17.48 -8.76 3.47
C HIS A 550 -18.30 -9.90 4.07
N ILE A 551 -19.24 -9.61 4.97
CA ILE A 551 -20.16 -10.61 5.53
C ILE A 551 -21.00 -11.26 4.40
N ASN A 552 -21.42 -10.48 3.40
CA ASN A 552 -22.19 -10.99 2.27
C ASN A 552 -21.37 -11.86 1.29
N LEU A 553 -20.07 -11.58 1.15
CA LEU A 553 -19.19 -12.26 0.22
C LEU A 553 -18.69 -13.62 0.74
N ASN A 554 -18.54 -13.78 2.07
CA ASN A 554 -17.95 -14.96 2.70
C ASN A 554 -18.92 -16.15 2.90
N GLN A 555 -19.99 -16.26 2.11
CA GLN A 555 -20.95 -17.37 2.24
C GLN A 555 -20.51 -18.66 1.52
N PRO A 556 -20.79 -19.84 2.10
CA PRO A 556 -20.49 -21.13 1.47
C PRO A 556 -21.25 -21.28 0.16
N GLY A 557 -20.54 -21.60 -0.92
CA GLY A 557 -21.09 -21.78 -2.28
C GLY A 557 -20.87 -20.60 -3.24
N ARG A 558 -20.32 -19.47 -2.77
CA ARG A 558 -19.76 -18.42 -3.66
C ARG A 558 -18.25 -18.57 -3.70
N SER A 559 -17.65 -18.42 -4.90
CA SER A 559 -16.20 -18.49 -5.08
C SER A 559 -15.54 -17.54 -4.09
N VAL A 560 -14.80 -18.11 -3.14
CA VAL A 560 -13.91 -17.34 -2.27
C VAL A 560 -12.94 -16.62 -3.21
N LEU A 561 -13.16 -15.33 -3.43
CA LEU A 561 -12.19 -14.49 -4.10
C LEU A 561 -11.00 -14.41 -3.15
N PHE A 562 -10.06 -15.35 -3.29
CA PHE A 562 -8.83 -15.46 -2.50
C PHE A 562 -7.97 -14.17 -2.52
N TYR A 563 -8.36 -13.19 -3.34
CA TYR A 563 -7.72 -11.89 -3.53
C TYR A 563 -8.71 -10.71 -3.58
N ALA A 564 -9.90 -10.81 -3.01
CA ALA A 564 -10.75 -9.63 -2.82
C ALA A 564 -10.15 -8.74 -1.71
N PHE A 565 -9.06 -8.04 -2.05
CA PHE A 565 -8.77 -6.74 -1.47
C PHE A 565 -9.89 -5.81 -1.91
N VAL A 566 -11.08 -5.95 -1.30
CA VAL A 566 -12.04 -4.86 -1.26
C VAL A 566 -11.27 -3.75 -0.55
N SER A 567 -11.03 -2.65 -1.25
CA SER A 567 -10.47 -1.48 -0.61
C SER A 567 -11.40 -1.13 0.54
N ARG A 568 -10.90 -0.83 1.74
CA ARG A 568 -11.75 -0.37 2.86
C ARG A 568 -12.44 0.98 2.58
N ALA A 569 -12.23 1.54 1.39
CA ALA A 569 -12.88 2.71 0.84
C ALA A 569 -13.83 2.39 -0.35
N ASP A 570 -14.09 1.12 -0.67
CA ASP A 570 -15.02 0.76 -1.75
C ASP A 570 -16.48 1.03 -1.32
N ASN A 571 -17.31 1.45 -2.29
CA ASN A 571 -18.71 1.80 -2.04
C ASN A 571 -19.57 0.58 -1.69
N SER A 572 -20.32 0.67 -0.59
CA SER A 572 -21.23 -0.38 -0.13
C SER A 572 -22.48 -0.53 -1.00
N LYS A 573 -22.97 -1.78 -1.11
CA LYS A 573 -24.31 -2.06 -1.69
C LYS A 573 -25.45 -1.56 -0.80
N VAL A 574 -25.18 -1.43 0.50
CA VAL A 574 -26.09 -0.84 1.49
C VAL A 574 -25.65 0.60 1.67
N THR A 575 -26.33 1.53 1.03
CA THR A 575 -26.08 2.96 1.18
C THR A 575 -27.06 3.55 2.18
N ILE A 576 -26.57 4.46 3.02
CA ILE A 576 -27.40 5.25 3.93
C ILE A 576 -27.25 6.73 3.59
N SER A 577 -28.29 7.51 3.87
CA SER A 577 -28.21 8.96 3.75
C SER A 577 -27.52 9.53 4.99
N MET A 578 -26.51 10.38 4.78
CA MET A 578 -25.83 11.08 5.86
C MET A 578 -26.57 12.35 6.34
N THR A 579 -27.66 12.73 5.67
CA THR A 579 -28.38 13.96 5.99
C THR A 579 -28.94 13.93 7.41
N GLY A 580 -28.44 14.80 8.28
CA GLY A 580 -28.91 14.96 9.66
C GLY A 580 -28.29 14.00 10.69
N LEU A 581 -27.41 13.08 10.27
CA LEU A 581 -26.71 12.18 11.19
C LEU A 581 -25.54 12.93 11.87
N LYS A 582 -25.56 12.99 13.20
CA LYS A 582 -24.53 13.67 14.01
C LYS A 582 -23.76 12.74 14.95
N LEU A 583 -24.25 11.52 15.15
CA LEU A 583 -23.72 10.54 16.11
C LEU A 583 -23.48 9.20 15.43
N VAL A 584 -22.47 8.47 15.90
CA VAL A 584 -22.15 7.12 15.40
C VAL A 584 -23.27 6.12 15.70
N SER A 585 -23.96 6.26 16.84
CA SER A 585 -25.15 5.44 17.15
C SER A 585 -26.25 5.58 16.11
N SER A 586 -26.53 6.82 15.66
CA SER A 586 -27.52 7.08 14.61
C SER A 586 -27.13 6.49 13.25
N ILE A 587 -25.83 6.40 12.95
CA ILE A 587 -25.32 5.72 11.76
C ILE A 587 -25.61 4.22 11.82
N ILE A 588 -25.35 3.58 12.98
CA ILE A 588 -25.63 2.15 13.17
C ILE A 588 -27.12 1.87 12.99
N ASP A 589 -27.99 2.72 13.55
CA ASP A 589 -29.44 2.57 13.42
C ASP A 589 -29.92 2.80 11.98
N ALA A 590 -29.38 3.79 11.27
CA ALA A 590 -29.65 3.99 9.85
C ALA A 590 -29.26 2.76 8.99
N PHE A 591 -28.15 2.09 9.31
CA PHE A 591 -27.79 0.83 8.64
C PHE A 591 -28.77 -0.30 8.98
N LYS A 592 -29.24 -0.42 10.23
CA LYS A 592 -30.25 -1.42 10.60
C LYS A 592 -31.54 -1.19 9.82
N GLU A 593 -32.00 0.06 9.73
CA GLU A 593 -33.18 0.43 8.93
C GLU A 593 -32.99 0.10 7.45
N ALA A 594 -31.81 0.41 6.89
CA ALA A 594 -31.50 0.13 5.48
C ALA A 594 -31.53 -1.38 5.14
N LEU A 595 -31.20 -2.27 6.10
CA LEU A 595 -31.30 -3.72 5.91
C LEU A 595 -32.75 -4.22 5.81
N HIS A 596 -33.71 -3.47 6.34
CA HIS A 596 -35.15 -3.75 6.22
C HIS A 596 -35.77 -3.16 4.95
N SER A 597 -35.00 -2.43 4.13
CA SER A 597 -35.51 -1.84 2.89
C SER A 597 -35.95 -2.91 1.89
N PRO A 598 -37.17 -2.82 1.34
CA PRO A 598 -37.70 -3.80 0.39
C PRO A 598 -36.92 -3.83 -0.94
N ASN A 599 -36.15 -2.78 -1.23
CA ASN A 599 -35.34 -2.66 -2.44
C ASN A 599 -34.01 -3.43 -2.36
N LEU A 600 -33.64 -3.94 -1.18
CA LEU A 600 -32.37 -4.62 -0.95
C LEU A 600 -32.54 -6.14 -1.05
N SER A 601 -32.16 -6.73 -2.19
CA SER A 601 -32.21 -8.18 -2.41
C SER A 601 -31.08 -8.90 -1.67
N LEU A 602 -31.29 -9.27 -0.41
CA LEU A 602 -30.40 -10.13 0.39
C LEU A 602 -31.09 -11.45 0.72
N ASN A 603 -30.31 -12.53 0.85
CA ASN A 603 -30.82 -13.76 1.44
C ASN A 603 -30.97 -13.59 2.97
N GLU A 604 -31.85 -14.38 3.57
CA GLU A 604 -32.20 -14.24 4.99
C GLU A 604 -31.01 -14.48 5.91
N SER A 605 -30.12 -15.42 5.55
CA SER A 605 -28.90 -15.70 6.30
C SER A 605 -27.91 -14.53 6.30
N SER A 606 -27.68 -13.86 5.17
CA SER A 606 -26.84 -12.65 5.12
C SER A 606 -27.46 -11.54 5.95
N ARG A 607 -28.78 -11.34 5.83
CA ARG A 607 -29.49 -10.29 6.59
C ARG A 607 -29.31 -10.50 8.10
N GLN A 608 -29.48 -11.74 8.58
CA GLN A 608 -29.30 -12.07 9.99
C GLN A 608 -27.87 -11.82 10.48
N LEU A 609 -26.85 -12.28 9.75
CA LEU A 609 -25.44 -12.05 10.11
C LEU A 609 -25.06 -10.57 10.13
N MET A 610 -25.57 -9.79 9.15
CA MET A 610 -25.39 -8.35 9.10
C MET A 610 -26.07 -7.65 10.30
N PHE A 611 -27.27 -8.09 10.67
CA PHE A 611 -27.99 -7.54 11.81
C PHE A 611 -27.29 -7.87 13.14
N GLU A 612 -26.78 -9.09 13.30
CA GLU A 612 -25.98 -9.51 14.46
C GLU A 612 -24.70 -8.66 14.61
N TYR A 613 -24.00 -8.40 13.51
CA TYR A 613 -22.85 -7.49 13.50
C TYR A 613 -23.22 -6.08 13.96
N LEU A 614 -24.27 -5.47 13.38
CA LEU A 614 -24.71 -4.13 13.75
C LEU A 614 -25.22 -4.06 15.21
N ARG A 615 -25.88 -5.12 15.69
CA ARG A 615 -26.28 -5.25 17.09
C ARG A 615 -25.07 -5.34 18.01
N GLY A 616 -24.00 -6.02 17.59
CA GLY A 616 -22.71 -6.06 18.28
C GLY A 616 -22.11 -4.67 18.44
N LEU A 617 -22.04 -3.89 17.35
CA LEU A 617 -21.52 -2.52 17.39
C LEU A 617 -22.35 -1.56 18.27
N GLY A 618 -23.65 -1.79 18.39
CA GLY A 618 -24.53 -0.98 19.24
C GLY A 618 -24.60 -1.46 20.71
N ARG A 619 -23.94 -2.55 21.07
CA ARG A 619 -24.05 -3.13 22.41
C ARG A 619 -23.37 -2.23 23.46
N PRO A 620 -24.00 -2.00 24.63
CA PRO A 620 -23.37 -1.28 25.73
C PRO A 620 -22.04 -1.89 26.15
N ILE A 621 -21.01 -1.04 26.32
CA ILE A 621 -19.72 -1.43 26.87
C ILE A 621 -19.79 -1.34 28.40
N LEU A 622 -19.69 -2.48 29.06
CA LEU A 622 -19.75 -2.60 30.52
C LEU A 622 -18.40 -2.26 31.14
N THR A 623 -18.42 -1.61 32.31
CA THR A 623 -17.22 -1.40 33.12
C THR A 623 -16.66 -2.71 33.68
N VAL A 624 -15.39 -2.72 34.11
CA VAL A 624 -14.78 -3.90 34.74
C VAL A 624 -15.60 -4.42 35.93
N GLY A 625 -16.12 -3.52 36.79
CA GLY A 625 -16.97 -3.90 37.92
C GLY A 625 -18.32 -4.50 37.48
N GLU A 626 -18.93 -3.97 36.43
CA GLU A 626 -20.16 -4.53 35.85
C GLU A 626 -19.91 -5.87 35.17
N LEU A 627 -18.74 -6.06 34.53
CA LEU A 627 -18.33 -7.33 33.94
C LEU A 627 -18.10 -8.39 35.02
N GLU A 628 -17.47 -8.04 36.13
CA GLU A 628 -17.31 -8.93 37.29
C GLU A 628 -18.66 -9.27 37.91
N ALA A 629 -19.54 -8.29 38.11
CA ALA A 629 -20.90 -8.53 38.60
C ALA A 629 -21.71 -9.42 37.64
N ALA A 630 -21.59 -9.21 36.32
CA ALA A 630 -22.24 -10.02 35.30
C ALA A 630 -21.69 -11.46 35.26
N ARG A 631 -20.37 -11.65 35.43
CA ARG A 631 -19.75 -12.98 35.53
C ARG A 631 -20.19 -13.72 36.80
N ASN A 632 -20.28 -13.01 37.92
CA ASN A 632 -20.68 -13.58 39.20
C ASN A 632 -22.20 -13.86 39.28
N SER A 633 -23.01 -13.15 38.48
CA SER A 633 -24.46 -13.37 38.37
C SER A 633 -24.85 -14.33 37.24
N ALA A 634 -23.92 -14.67 36.33
CA ALA A 634 -24.10 -15.76 35.38
C ALA A 634 -24.08 -17.08 36.16
N VAL A 635 -25.28 -17.59 36.45
CA VAL A 635 -25.53 -18.85 37.16
C VAL A 635 -24.57 -19.93 36.68
N CYS A 636 -23.61 -20.28 37.54
CA CYS A 636 -22.87 -21.53 37.42
C CYS A 636 -23.87 -22.64 37.70
N LEU A 637 -24.42 -23.25 36.66
CA LEU A 637 -25.07 -24.54 36.78
C LEU A 637 -24.00 -25.53 37.23
N ASP A 638 -23.97 -25.82 38.54
CA ASP A 638 -23.27 -27.01 39.03
C ASP A 638 -23.85 -28.25 38.31
N TYR A 639 -23.05 -29.31 38.16
CA TYR A 639 -23.36 -30.54 37.43
C TYR A 639 -24.63 -31.27 37.90
N LEU A 640 -25.29 -30.76 38.95
CA LEU A 640 -26.48 -31.31 39.59
C LEU A 640 -27.70 -30.35 39.61
N GLY A 641 -27.62 -29.16 39.02
CA GLY A 641 -28.80 -28.36 38.68
C GLY A 641 -29.65 -27.82 39.84
N ALA A 642 -29.04 -27.35 40.94
CA ALA A 642 -29.77 -26.64 42.00
C ALA A 642 -29.30 -25.17 42.12
N PRO A 643 -30.21 -24.20 42.30
CA PRO A 643 -29.85 -22.80 42.54
C PRO A 643 -29.33 -22.63 43.97
N THR A 644 -28.18 -21.97 44.14
CA THR A 644 -27.73 -21.40 45.43
C THR A 644 -28.16 -19.96 45.55
#